data_AF-A0AB39TIF7-F1
#
_entry.id   AF-A0AB39TIF7-F1
#
_cell.length_a   1.000
_cell.length_b   1.000
_cell.length_c   1.000
_cell.angle_alpha   90.00
_cell.angle_beta   90.00
_cell.angle_gamma   90.00
#
_symmetry.space_group_name_H-M   'P 1'
#
loop_
_entity.id
_entity.type
_entity.pdbx_description
1 polymer ?
#
loop_
_entity_poly.entity_id
_entity_poly.type
_entity_poly.pdbx_seq_one_letter_code
_entity_poly.pdbx_strand_id
1 'polypeptide(L)'
;MTAVEGWEDVPAEVRRRHAELSVEITDHRARYYEQDAPVVSDAEFDALMRELEGIEAEHPALVTPDSPTQRVGGAPTALFAAVEHRERLLSLDNAMDDEELGAWADRVATELHGIDYHYLCELKVDGLAVNLTYENGQLVQAATRGDGRVGEDITANVRTIKEIPHQLAGENVPELVEIRGEVYFPTEAFDALNASFAEENERRRQENEERAKEGKRPRAMIRLFMNPRNAAAGSLRQKDPHVTASRPLHMVVHGIGARVGFEIDNQSHAYQLLHDWGLPTARHNKVVGTLAEVRAFIKHFGEQRHSVEHEIDGVVVKVDEIALQGRLGATSKSPRWAIAWKYPPEEVTGKLAEIKVGIGRTGRATPYAVLAEPVKVAGSMVQYATLHNQQIVKAKDVLLGDTVVLRKAGDVIPEILGPVYDLRDGTEQAFVMPSHCPECGSELRPMSEGDIDLRCPNAQFCPAQIRERIAFLGGRSCLDVEGLGYVAATALTQPLQPAEAPVRNEGDVFGLTEEQLLPIRVLVRDQKTGMPKLDDKTGEEKEVFFFATTKGEPKKSLRTLLDNLEAAKDRPLWRFLNGLSIRHVGPVAAQELAREFRDLDRIFSATEEELAAAEGVGPTIARSIREWHEEEWHRDILEKWRAAGVRFVEEFADEEEAERPLEGLTVVVTGTLAGHTRDGAKEALTSRGAKVTGSVSKKTDFVVAGDNPGSKYDKAVQLGLPVLDDAGFAVLLADGPAAARAHLGLPEPEAAAEEPKGDAPAGS
;
A
#
# COMPACT_ATOMS: atom_id res chain seq x y z
N MET A 1 7.05 -10.74 26.39
CA MET A 1 8.16 -10.54 25.44
C MET A 1 9.38 -11.17 26.08
N THR A 2 9.80 -12.33 25.61
CA THR A 2 11.21 -12.73 25.79
C THR A 2 11.98 -11.76 24.90
N ALA A 3 12.71 -10.84 25.53
CA ALA A 3 13.61 -9.95 24.83
C ALA A 3 14.53 -10.82 23.95
N VAL A 4 14.58 -10.52 22.66
CA VAL A 4 15.60 -11.11 21.79
C VAL A 4 16.92 -10.55 22.31
N GLU A 5 17.72 -11.38 22.97
CA GLU A 5 19.03 -10.98 23.50
C GLU A 5 19.87 -10.31 22.38
N GLY A 6 20.44 -9.14 22.66
CA GLY A 6 21.30 -8.41 21.72
C GLY A 6 20.61 -7.32 20.89
N TRP A 7 19.28 -7.13 20.98
CA TRP A 7 18.61 -6.01 20.28
C TRP A 7 19.05 -4.62 20.79
N GLU A 8 19.38 -4.53 22.09
CA GLU A 8 19.78 -3.26 22.74
C GLU A 8 21.16 -2.77 22.25
N ASP A 9 22.00 -3.70 21.80
CA ASP A 9 23.35 -3.44 21.30
C ASP A 9 23.39 -2.94 19.85
N VAL A 10 22.27 -3.04 19.12
CA VAL A 10 22.16 -2.52 17.75
C VAL A 10 22.00 -0.99 17.79
N PRO A 11 22.77 -0.19 17.01
CA PRO A 11 22.65 1.26 17.04
C PRO A 11 21.21 1.76 16.82
N ALA A 12 20.76 2.74 17.61
CA ALA A 12 19.37 3.21 17.58
C ALA A 12 18.92 3.70 16.19
N GLU A 13 19.83 4.28 15.40
CA GLU A 13 19.60 4.69 14.01
C GLU A 13 19.25 3.51 13.10
N VAL A 14 19.96 2.39 13.25
CA VAL A 14 19.75 1.16 12.47
C VAL A 14 18.40 0.51 12.84
N ARG A 15 18.07 0.50 14.13
CA ARG A 15 16.76 0.00 14.60
C ARG A 15 15.60 0.85 14.09
N ARG A 16 15.78 2.18 14.05
CA ARG A 16 14.79 3.10 13.48
C ARG A 16 14.61 2.85 11.98
N ARG A 17 15.72 2.73 11.23
CA ARG A 17 15.67 2.47 9.80
C ARG A 17 15.01 1.12 9.46
N HIS A 18 15.32 0.07 10.24
CA HIS A 18 14.66 -1.25 10.12
C HIS A 18 13.13 -1.15 10.31
N ALA A 19 12.67 -0.42 11.33
CA ALA A 19 11.25 -0.23 11.60
C ALA A 19 10.55 0.61 10.52
N GLU A 20 11.18 1.70 10.06
CA GLU A 20 10.67 2.55 8.98
C GLU A 20 10.50 1.75 7.67
N LEU A 21 11.54 1.03 7.25
CA LEU A 21 11.51 0.17 6.06
C LEU A 21 10.43 -0.92 6.20
N SER A 22 10.29 -1.53 7.38
CA SER A 22 9.29 -2.58 7.61
C SER A 22 7.86 -2.08 7.41
N VAL A 23 7.56 -0.85 7.86
CA VAL A 23 6.23 -0.22 7.68
C VAL A 23 6.01 0.18 6.22
N GLU A 24 6.99 0.85 5.61
CA GLU A 24 6.93 1.33 4.22
C GLU A 24 6.71 0.17 3.23
N ILE A 25 7.50 -0.90 3.35
CA ILE A 25 7.38 -2.10 2.51
C ILE A 25 6.01 -2.78 2.72
N THR A 26 5.48 -2.79 3.95
CA THR A 26 4.17 -3.39 4.22
C THR A 26 3.03 -2.63 3.55
N ASP A 27 3.03 -1.29 3.61
CA ASP A 27 2.04 -0.45 2.91
C ASP A 27 2.12 -0.64 1.38
N HIS A 28 3.34 -0.63 0.82
CA HIS A 28 3.53 -0.88 -0.60
C HIS A 28 3.04 -2.26 -1.04
N ARG A 29 3.30 -3.29 -0.24
CA ARG A 29 2.84 -4.66 -0.48
C ARG A 29 1.31 -4.77 -0.46
N ALA A 30 0.63 -4.12 0.50
CA ALA A 30 -0.83 -4.08 0.54
C ALA A 30 -1.44 -3.38 -0.68
N ARG A 31 -0.88 -2.23 -1.09
CA ARG A 31 -1.33 -1.52 -2.30
C ARG A 31 -1.12 -2.31 -3.59
N TYR A 32 -0.02 -3.05 -3.64
CA TYR A 32 0.36 -3.88 -4.79
C TYR A 32 -0.51 -5.13 -4.92
N TYR A 33 -0.71 -5.89 -3.84
CA TYR A 33 -1.41 -7.18 -3.88
C TYR A 33 -2.91 -7.11 -3.59
N GLU A 34 -3.37 -6.13 -2.82
CA GLU A 34 -4.77 -6.07 -2.38
C GLU A 34 -5.58 -5.06 -3.21
N GLN A 35 -4.97 -3.92 -3.52
CA GLN A 35 -5.65 -2.76 -4.12
C GLN A 35 -5.43 -2.62 -5.64
N ASP A 36 -4.54 -3.42 -6.23
CA ASP A 36 -4.11 -3.33 -7.64
C ASP A 36 -3.74 -1.88 -8.04
N ALA A 37 -3.15 -1.13 -7.09
CA ALA A 37 -2.87 0.29 -7.19
C ALA A 37 -1.53 0.65 -6.53
N PRO A 38 -0.41 0.07 -7.00
CA PRO A 38 0.90 0.33 -6.43
C PRO A 38 1.29 1.80 -6.54
N VAL A 39 2.09 2.27 -5.57
CA VAL A 39 2.64 3.64 -5.52
C VAL A 39 4.16 3.70 -5.67
N VAL A 40 4.81 2.54 -5.66
CA VAL A 40 6.23 2.27 -5.93
C VAL A 40 6.32 1.01 -6.83
N SER A 41 7.50 0.71 -7.37
CA SER A 41 7.76 -0.29 -8.44
C SER A 41 8.31 -1.49 -7.78
N ASP A 42 8.24 -2.58 -8.51
CA ASP A 42 9.08 -3.73 -8.32
C ASP A 42 10.56 -3.37 -8.02
N ALA A 43 11.22 -2.50 -8.79
CA ALA A 43 12.63 -2.17 -8.55
C ALA A 43 12.88 -1.37 -7.27
N GLU A 44 12.04 -0.39 -6.96
CA GLU A 44 12.13 0.37 -5.69
C GLU A 44 11.76 -0.48 -4.50
N PHE A 45 10.68 -1.26 -4.61
CA PHE A 45 10.26 -2.23 -3.62
C PHE A 45 11.39 -3.23 -3.36
N ASP A 46 12.06 -3.72 -4.40
CA ASP A 46 13.22 -4.60 -4.28
C ASP A 46 14.43 -3.91 -3.65
N ALA A 47 14.64 -2.61 -3.90
CA ALA A 47 15.71 -1.84 -3.27
C ALA A 47 15.45 -1.63 -1.77
N LEU A 48 14.22 -1.26 -1.40
CA LEU A 48 13.77 -1.16 0.00
C LEU A 48 13.88 -2.53 0.70
N MET A 49 13.43 -3.59 0.03
CA MET A 49 13.56 -4.97 0.50
C MET A 49 15.03 -5.35 0.71
N ARG A 50 15.93 -5.01 -0.22
CA ARG A 50 17.37 -5.29 -0.10
C ARG A 50 18.02 -4.51 1.03
N GLU A 51 17.65 -3.26 1.22
CA GLU A 51 18.13 -2.45 2.34
C GLU A 51 17.70 -3.09 3.67
N LEU A 52 16.44 -3.53 3.77
CA LEU A 52 15.93 -4.23 4.95
C LEU A 52 16.65 -5.57 5.17
N GLU A 53 16.83 -6.36 4.11
CA GLU A 53 17.56 -7.64 4.15
C GLU A 53 19.03 -7.44 4.56
N GLY A 54 19.68 -6.36 4.08
CA GLY A 54 21.04 -6.00 4.46
C GLY A 54 21.16 -5.64 5.94
N ILE A 55 20.25 -4.83 6.47
CA ILE A 55 20.20 -4.49 7.90
C ILE A 55 19.98 -5.75 8.74
N GLU A 56 19.07 -6.63 8.33
CA GLU A 56 18.79 -7.89 9.03
C GLU A 56 19.95 -8.89 8.98
N ALA A 57 20.72 -8.89 7.88
CA ALA A 57 21.92 -9.71 7.75
C ALA A 57 23.06 -9.23 8.67
N GLU A 58 23.29 -7.91 8.74
CA GLU A 58 24.30 -7.31 9.64
C GLU A 58 23.89 -7.38 11.11
N HIS A 59 22.57 -7.36 11.38
CA HIS A 59 22.01 -7.39 12.73
C HIS A 59 20.91 -8.46 12.88
N PRO A 60 21.28 -9.75 13.01
CA PRO A 60 20.31 -10.85 13.10
C PRO A 60 19.32 -10.74 14.28
N ALA A 61 19.65 -9.99 15.33
CA ALA A 61 18.77 -9.72 16.47
C ALA A 61 17.52 -8.90 16.10
N LEU A 62 17.50 -8.23 14.94
CA LEU A 62 16.35 -7.47 14.42
C LEU A 62 15.38 -8.31 13.59
N VAL A 63 15.74 -9.54 13.23
CA VAL A 63 14.86 -10.41 12.43
C VAL A 63 13.67 -10.86 13.29
N THR A 64 12.46 -10.44 12.90
CA THR A 64 11.22 -10.86 13.56
C THR A 64 10.34 -11.66 12.60
N PRO A 65 9.48 -12.58 13.10
CA PRO A 65 8.52 -13.31 12.26
C PRO A 65 7.55 -12.42 11.48
N ASP A 66 7.36 -11.18 11.94
CA ASP A 66 6.46 -10.20 11.33
C ASP A 66 7.16 -9.30 10.30
N SER A 67 8.49 -9.39 10.18
CA SER A 67 9.25 -8.63 9.20
C SER A 67 8.82 -8.95 7.76
N PRO A 68 8.75 -7.94 6.86
CA PRO A 68 8.45 -8.17 5.45
C PRO A 68 9.38 -9.17 4.74
N THR A 69 10.61 -9.35 5.24
CA THR A 69 11.58 -10.36 4.73
C THR A 69 11.12 -11.79 5.01
N GLN A 70 10.27 -11.99 6.02
CA GLN A 70 9.77 -13.31 6.43
C GLN A 70 8.38 -13.66 5.87
N ARG A 71 7.73 -12.72 5.17
CA ARG A 71 6.35 -12.83 4.68
C ARG A 71 6.27 -12.83 3.14
N VAL A 72 5.20 -13.42 2.58
CA VAL A 72 4.93 -13.52 1.14
C VAL A 72 3.60 -12.84 0.81
N GLY A 73 3.52 -12.09 -0.30
CA GLY A 73 2.24 -11.59 -0.85
C GLY A 73 1.41 -10.64 0.04
N GLY A 74 0.11 -10.50 -0.22
CA GLY A 74 -0.83 -9.62 0.52
C GLY A 74 -2.03 -10.39 1.07
N ALA A 75 -2.81 -9.81 1.99
CA ALA A 75 -3.94 -10.50 2.59
C ALA A 75 -5.10 -10.67 1.60
N PRO A 76 -5.85 -11.79 1.65
CA PRO A 76 -7.06 -11.95 0.83
C PRO A 76 -8.08 -10.86 1.16
N THR A 77 -8.75 -10.30 0.15
CA THR A 77 -9.82 -9.32 0.36
C THR A 77 -11.15 -10.00 0.71
N ALA A 78 -12.07 -9.29 1.37
CA ALA A 78 -13.41 -9.79 1.67
C ALA A 78 -14.33 -9.95 0.43
N LEU A 79 -13.80 -9.71 -0.77
CA LEU A 79 -14.57 -9.72 -2.02
C LEU A 79 -14.78 -11.13 -2.58
N PHE A 80 -13.86 -12.05 -2.26
CA PHE A 80 -13.84 -13.44 -2.71
C PHE A 80 -13.68 -14.37 -1.48
N ALA A 81 -14.10 -15.62 -1.59
CA ALA A 81 -13.91 -16.60 -0.53
C ALA A 81 -12.40 -16.89 -0.35
N ALA A 82 -11.95 -17.05 0.89
CA ALA A 82 -10.57 -17.43 1.17
C ALA A 82 -10.34 -18.92 0.86
N VAL A 83 -9.20 -19.24 0.26
CA VAL A 83 -8.80 -20.62 -0.08
C VAL A 83 -7.43 -20.90 0.50
N GLU A 84 -7.32 -21.92 1.34
CA GLU A 84 -6.01 -22.39 1.81
C GLU A 84 -5.35 -23.26 0.73
N HIS A 85 -4.10 -22.93 0.39
CA HIS A 85 -3.29 -23.71 -0.55
C HIS A 85 -2.79 -24.98 0.15
N ARG A 86 -2.92 -26.15 -0.49
CA ARG A 86 -2.45 -27.41 0.12
C ARG A 86 -0.93 -27.43 0.27
N GLU A 87 -0.23 -26.80 -0.67
CA GLU A 87 1.18 -26.49 -0.54
C GLU A 87 1.40 -24.99 -0.66
N ARG A 88 2.23 -24.43 0.23
CA ARG A 88 2.51 -22.99 0.27
C ARG A 88 3.10 -22.49 -1.05
N LEU A 89 2.57 -21.37 -1.55
CA LEU A 89 3.15 -20.61 -2.66
C LEU A 89 4.16 -19.61 -2.09
N LEU A 90 5.42 -19.71 -2.51
CA LEU A 90 6.50 -18.83 -2.09
C LEU A 90 6.72 -17.69 -3.08
N SER A 91 7.51 -16.69 -2.68
CA SER A 91 8.12 -15.73 -3.60
C SER A 91 9.41 -16.31 -4.19
N LEU A 92 10.05 -15.58 -5.08
CA LEU A 92 11.45 -15.78 -5.47
C LEU A 92 12.32 -14.69 -4.83
N ASP A 93 13.56 -15.04 -4.52
CA ASP A 93 14.62 -14.05 -4.28
C ASP A 93 15.08 -13.47 -5.62
N ASN A 94 15.62 -12.26 -5.59
CA ASN A 94 16.01 -11.54 -6.81
C ASN A 94 17.53 -11.48 -6.98
N ALA A 95 17.98 -11.47 -8.24
CA ALA A 95 19.31 -11.02 -8.66
C ALA A 95 19.17 -9.90 -9.69
N MET A 96 19.91 -8.82 -9.51
CA MET A 96 19.90 -7.64 -10.39
C MET A 96 21.13 -7.56 -11.29
N ASP A 97 22.21 -8.25 -10.91
CA ASP A 97 23.48 -8.24 -11.61
C ASP A 97 24.21 -9.58 -11.51
N ASP A 98 25.26 -9.71 -12.33
CA ASP A 98 25.90 -11.01 -12.62
C ASP A 98 26.62 -11.56 -11.39
N GLU A 99 27.00 -10.68 -10.48
CA GLU A 99 27.63 -11.01 -9.21
C GLU A 99 26.61 -11.64 -8.26
N GLU A 100 25.42 -11.07 -8.12
CA GLU A 100 24.33 -11.64 -7.30
C GLU A 100 23.90 -13.03 -7.82
N LEU A 101 23.77 -13.22 -9.13
CA LEU A 101 23.47 -14.52 -9.73
C LEU A 101 24.60 -15.54 -9.53
N GLY A 102 25.85 -15.09 -9.68
CA GLY A 102 27.03 -15.90 -9.39
C GLY A 102 27.05 -16.37 -7.95
N ALA A 103 26.81 -15.47 -7.00
CA ALA A 103 26.77 -15.79 -5.57
C ALA A 103 25.66 -16.79 -5.23
N TRP A 104 24.48 -16.71 -5.87
CA TRP A 104 23.45 -17.73 -5.72
C TRP A 104 23.88 -19.09 -6.28
N ALA A 105 24.45 -19.11 -7.48
CA ALA A 105 24.94 -20.34 -8.11
C ALA A 105 26.05 -21.02 -7.29
N ASP A 106 26.95 -20.24 -6.68
CA ASP A 106 28.02 -20.74 -5.82
C ASP A 106 27.46 -21.40 -4.54
N ARG A 107 26.40 -20.83 -3.95
CA ARG A 107 25.69 -21.44 -2.82
C ARG A 107 25.05 -22.78 -3.22
N VAL A 108 24.40 -22.83 -4.38
CA VAL A 108 23.81 -24.07 -4.92
C VAL A 108 24.91 -25.12 -5.16
N ALA A 109 26.01 -24.74 -5.81
CA ALA A 109 27.13 -25.64 -6.10
C ALA A 109 27.82 -26.18 -4.83
N THR A 110 27.89 -25.36 -3.77
CA THR A 110 28.45 -25.77 -2.47
C THR A 110 27.57 -26.83 -1.80
N GLU A 111 26.26 -26.62 -1.74
CA GLU A 111 25.31 -27.54 -1.12
C GLU A 111 25.17 -28.86 -1.90
N LEU A 112 25.33 -28.79 -3.23
CA LEU A 112 25.26 -29.91 -4.16
C LEU A 112 26.64 -30.44 -4.58
N HIS A 113 27.69 -30.16 -3.81
CA HIS A 113 29.05 -30.56 -4.16
C HIS A 113 29.16 -32.07 -4.48
N GLY A 114 29.65 -32.38 -5.69
CA GLY A 114 29.82 -33.76 -6.17
C GLY A 114 28.55 -34.43 -6.68
N ILE A 115 27.47 -33.66 -6.90
CA ILE A 115 26.21 -34.13 -7.48
C ILE A 115 25.99 -33.36 -8.78
N ASP A 116 25.66 -34.08 -9.86
CA ASP A 116 25.29 -33.46 -11.12
C ASP A 116 23.86 -32.91 -11.04
N TYR A 117 23.66 -31.71 -11.56
CA TYR A 117 22.37 -31.03 -11.62
C TYR A 117 22.29 -30.08 -12.82
N HIS A 118 21.08 -29.70 -13.22
CA HIS A 118 20.83 -28.78 -14.33
C HIS A 118 20.05 -27.54 -13.88
N TYR A 119 20.13 -26.48 -14.69
CA TYR A 119 19.32 -25.29 -14.52
C TYR A 119 18.16 -25.28 -15.53
N LEU A 120 16.96 -24.98 -15.05
CA LEU A 120 15.80 -24.67 -15.85
C LEU A 120 15.61 -23.15 -15.91
N CYS A 121 15.76 -22.57 -17.10
CA CYS A 121 15.54 -21.17 -17.36
C CYS A 121 14.15 -20.94 -17.95
N GLU A 122 13.43 -19.95 -17.42
CA GLU A 122 12.08 -19.57 -17.83
C GLU A 122 11.95 -18.05 -17.90
N LEU A 123 11.08 -17.55 -18.76
CA LEU A 123 10.75 -16.12 -18.76
C LEU A 123 9.93 -15.78 -17.52
N LYS A 124 10.30 -14.69 -16.84
CA LYS A 124 9.54 -14.18 -15.70
C LYS A 124 8.39 -13.32 -16.23
N VAL A 125 7.19 -13.90 -16.23
CA VAL A 125 5.98 -13.27 -16.76
C VAL A 125 5.46 -12.23 -15.78
N ASP A 126 5.16 -11.02 -16.27
CA ASP A 126 4.58 -9.98 -15.44
C ASP A 126 3.03 -10.08 -15.44
N GLY A 127 2.51 -10.85 -14.48
CA GLY A 127 1.08 -11.10 -14.34
C GLY A 127 0.64 -11.32 -12.89
N LEU A 128 -0.39 -12.14 -12.72
CA LEU A 128 -0.90 -12.54 -11.42
C LEU A 128 -0.78 -14.06 -11.22
N ALA A 129 -0.06 -14.46 -10.18
CA ALA A 129 0.09 -15.85 -9.78
C ALA A 129 -1.24 -16.49 -9.36
N VAL A 130 -1.54 -17.63 -9.97
CA VAL A 130 -2.74 -18.45 -9.75
C VAL A 130 -2.35 -19.91 -9.49
N ASN A 131 -3.05 -20.53 -8.54
CA ASN A 131 -2.96 -21.96 -8.23
C ASN A 131 -4.25 -22.66 -8.69
N LEU A 132 -4.15 -23.66 -9.54
CA LEU A 132 -5.26 -24.47 -10.04
C LEU A 132 -5.25 -25.83 -9.36
N THR A 133 -6.31 -26.18 -8.64
CA THR A 133 -6.49 -27.54 -8.10
C THR A 133 -7.33 -28.37 -9.06
N TYR A 134 -6.76 -29.49 -9.48
CA TYR A 134 -7.48 -30.56 -10.16
C TYR A 134 -7.61 -31.78 -9.26
N GLU A 135 -8.82 -32.33 -9.18
CA GLU A 135 -9.09 -33.61 -8.51
C GLU A 135 -9.65 -34.58 -9.54
N ASN A 136 -8.99 -35.74 -9.69
CA ASN A 136 -9.30 -36.72 -10.74
C ASN A 136 -9.39 -36.07 -12.14
N GLY A 137 -8.53 -35.08 -12.38
CA GLY A 137 -8.46 -34.30 -13.61
C GLY A 137 -9.53 -33.22 -13.78
N GLN A 138 -10.49 -33.07 -12.86
CA GLN A 138 -11.50 -32.02 -12.95
C GLN A 138 -11.02 -30.76 -12.21
N LEU A 139 -11.14 -29.58 -12.84
CA LEU A 139 -10.83 -28.30 -12.19
C LEU A 139 -11.87 -28.00 -11.10
N VAL A 140 -11.49 -28.25 -9.85
CA VAL A 140 -12.37 -28.07 -8.69
C VAL A 140 -12.21 -26.69 -8.07
N GLN A 141 -11.02 -26.10 -8.12
CA GLN A 141 -10.74 -24.81 -7.48
C GLN A 141 -9.60 -24.07 -8.20
N ALA A 142 -9.70 -22.74 -8.26
CA ALA A 142 -8.59 -21.87 -8.62
C ALA A 142 -8.48 -20.72 -7.62
N ALA A 143 -7.27 -20.44 -7.17
CA ALA A 143 -7.02 -19.41 -6.17
C ALA A 143 -5.87 -18.48 -6.57
N THR A 144 -5.97 -17.20 -6.21
CA THR A 144 -4.81 -16.28 -6.28
C THR A 144 -3.74 -16.70 -5.28
N ARG A 145 -2.51 -16.18 -5.40
CA ARG A 145 -1.47 -16.46 -4.40
C ARG A 145 -1.82 -15.99 -2.99
N GLY A 146 -2.45 -14.81 -2.85
CA GLY A 146 -2.66 -14.14 -1.56
C GLY A 146 -1.36 -14.01 -0.76
N ASP A 147 -1.35 -14.47 0.50
CA ASP A 147 -0.18 -14.43 1.39
C ASP A 147 0.77 -15.64 1.23
N GLY A 148 0.49 -16.48 0.22
CA GLY A 148 1.19 -17.72 -0.05
C GLY A 148 0.64 -18.93 0.70
N ARG A 149 -0.12 -18.75 1.78
CA ARG A 149 -0.86 -19.83 2.48
C ARG A 149 -2.34 -19.78 2.14
N VAL A 150 -2.90 -18.59 2.08
CA VAL A 150 -4.31 -18.36 1.77
C VAL A 150 -4.41 -17.41 0.59
N GLY A 151 -5.12 -17.86 -0.45
CA GLY A 151 -5.50 -17.10 -1.63
C GLY A 151 -6.97 -16.71 -1.65
N GLU A 152 -7.39 -16.06 -2.74
CA GLU A 152 -8.78 -15.74 -3.04
C GLU A 152 -9.35 -16.73 -4.07
N ASP A 153 -10.53 -17.29 -3.83
CA ASP A 153 -11.25 -18.16 -4.77
C ASP A 153 -11.67 -17.36 -6.01
N ILE A 154 -11.04 -17.69 -7.13
CA ILE A 154 -11.29 -17.10 -8.45
C ILE A 154 -11.72 -18.17 -9.45
N THR A 155 -12.23 -19.31 -8.98
CA THR A 155 -12.59 -20.47 -9.81
C THR A 155 -13.55 -20.12 -10.94
N ALA A 156 -14.58 -19.32 -10.64
CA ALA A 156 -15.56 -18.90 -11.63
C ALA A 156 -14.93 -18.05 -12.75
N ASN A 157 -13.95 -17.22 -12.41
CA ASN A 157 -13.31 -16.27 -13.30
C ASN A 157 -12.26 -16.99 -14.16
N VAL A 158 -11.46 -17.85 -13.54
CA VAL A 158 -10.47 -18.70 -14.22
C VAL A 158 -11.12 -19.62 -15.24
N ARG A 159 -12.31 -20.17 -14.94
CA ARG A 159 -13.09 -20.98 -15.91
C ARG A 159 -13.47 -20.25 -17.19
N THR A 160 -13.39 -18.92 -17.22
CA THR A 160 -13.66 -18.13 -18.43
C THR A 160 -12.45 -17.98 -19.35
N ILE A 161 -11.24 -18.30 -18.87
CA ILE A 161 -10.01 -18.28 -19.64
C ILE A 161 -9.99 -19.53 -20.53
N LYS A 162 -10.04 -19.33 -21.85
CA LYS A 162 -10.25 -20.39 -22.84
C LYS A 162 -9.18 -21.48 -22.84
N GLU A 163 -7.96 -21.12 -22.48
CA GLU A 163 -6.79 -22.00 -22.53
C GLU A 163 -6.70 -22.91 -21.30
N ILE A 164 -7.50 -22.67 -20.25
CA ILE A 164 -7.47 -23.46 -19.03
C ILE A 164 -8.50 -24.60 -19.16
N PRO A 165 -8.06 -25.86 -19.26
CA PRO A 165 -8.98 -26.99 -19.40
C PRO A 165 -9.81 -27.16 -18.13
N HIS A 166 -11.13 -27.36 -18.25
CA HIS A 166 -11.96 -27.72 -17.10
C HIS A 166 -11.79 -29.19 -16.70
N GLN A 167 -11.31 -30.01 -17.64
CA GLN A 167 -10.94 -31.40 -17.45
C GLN A 167 -9.59 -31.64 -18.12
N LEU A 168 -8.60 -32.13 -17.38
CA LEU A 168 -7.30 -32.52 -17.92
C LEU A 168 -7.47 -33.63 -18.95
N ALA A 169 -6.75 -33.51 -20.07
CA ALA A 169 -6.69 -34.51 -21.12
C ALA A 169 -5.63 -35.58 -20.84
N GLY A 170 -5.65 -36.69 -21.59
CA GLY A 170 -4.55 -37.65 -21.62
C GLY A 170 -4.67 -38.84 -20.64
N GLU A 171 -3.61 -39.64 -20.62
CA GLU A 171 -3.42 -40.78 -19.73
C GLU A 171 -2.64 -40.35 -18.46
N ASN A 172 -2.74 -41.09 -17.36
CA ASN A 172 -2.04 -40.80 -16.08
C ASN A 172 -2.46 -39.48 -15.39
N VAL A 173 -3.75 -39.14 -15.47
CA VAL A 173 -4.32 -38.04 -14.70
C VAL A 173 -4.25 -38.37 -13.20
N PRO A 174 -3.64 -37.49 -12.37
CA PRO A 174 -3.46 -37.77 -10.96
C PRO A 174 -4.76 -37.61 -10.15
N GLU A 175 -4.80 -38.26 -8.99
CA GLU A 175 -5.92 -38.13 -8.04
C GLU A 175 -6.06 -36.66 -7.59
N LEU A 176 -4.93 -36.01 -7.34
CA LEU A 176 -4.84 -34.60 -6.97
C LEU A 176 -3.60 -33.98 -7.61
N VAL A 177 -3.75 -32.79 -8.19
CA VAL A 177 -2.61 -31.95 -8.57
C VAL A 177 -2.93 -30.47 -8.46
N GLU A 178 -2.03 -29.72 -7.83
CA GLU A 178 -1.98 -28.26 -7.86
C GLU A 178 -1.04 -27.81 -8.98
N ILE A 179 -1.53 -26.96 -9.88
CA ILE A 179 -0.80 -26.44 -11.03
C ILE A 179 -0.68 -24.93 -10.85
N ARG A 180 0.56 -24.45 -10.81
CA ARG A 180 0.89 -23.04 -10.57
C ARG A 180 1.23 -22.37 -11.89
N GLY A 181 0.68 -21.17 -12.10
CA GLY A 181 0.96 -20.38 -13.28
C GLY A 181 0.67 -18.91 -13.09
N GLU A 182 0.97 -18.14 -14.13
CA GLU A 182 0.75 -16.71 -14.16
C GLU A 182 -0.37 -16.41 -15.16
N VAL A 183 -1.43 -15.73 -14.71
CA VAL A 183 -2.42 -15.14 -15.60
C VAL A 183 -1.91 -13.77 -16.02
N TYR A 184 -1.85 -13.52 -17.33
CA TYR A 184 -1.30 -12.30 -17.89
C TYR A 184 -2.21 -11.70 -18.97
N PHE A 185 -1.92 -10.46 -19.32
CA PHE A 185 -2.59 -9.73 -20.39
C PHE A 185 -1.60 -9.54 -21.55
N PRO A 186 -1.86 -10.04 -22.77
CA PRO A 186 -0.98 -9.83 -23.91
C PRO A 186 -0.83 -8.34 -24.23
N THR A 187 0.38 -7.91 -24.59
CA THR A 187 0.70 -6.48 -24.78
C THR A 187 -0.19 -5.81 -25.81
N GLU A 188 -0.37 -6.43 -26.99
CA GLU A 188 -1.24 -5.89 -28.05
C GLU A 188 -2.70 -5.79 -27.59
N ALA A 189 -3.17 -6.77 -26.82
CA ALA A 189 -4.53 -6.80 -26.33
C ALA A 189 -4.76 -5.76 -25.22
N PHE A 190 -3.76 -5.52 -24.38
CA PHE A 190 -3.77 -4.48 -23.35
C PHE A 190 -3.88 -3.08 -23.99
N ASP A 191 -3.04 -2.81 -25.00
CA ASP A 191 -3.07 -1.55 -25.74
C ASP A 191 -4.43 -1.34 -26.42
N ALA A 192 -4.95 -2.38 -27.08
CA ALA A 192 -6.28 -2.35 -27.69
C ALA A 192 -7.39 -2.11 -26.66
N LEU A 193 -7.29 -2.71 -25.46
CA LEU A 193 -8.28 -2.50 -24.41
C LEU A 193 -8.26 -1.06 -23.90
N ASN A 194 -7.10 -0.53 -23.57
CA ASN A 194 -6.97 0.85 -23.12
C ASN A 194 -7.39 1.84 -24.22
N ALA A 195 -7.09 1.57 -25.49
CA ALA A 195 -7.60 2.35 -26.62
C ALA A 195 -9.13 2.31 -26.68
N SER A 196 -9.76 1.15 -26.55
CA SER A 196 -11.22 1.01 -26.53
C SER A 196 -11.86 1.77 -25.36
N PHE A 197 -11.21 1.77 -24.19
CA PHE A 197 -11.65 2.55 -23.04
C PHE A 197 -11.48 4.06 -23.26
N ALA A 198 -10.41 4.48 -23.94
CA ALA A 198 -10.20 5.87 -24.31
C ALA A 198 -11.25 6.36 -25.31
N GLU A 199 -11.57 5.55 -26.34
CA GLU A 199 -12.65 5.83 -27.30
C GLU A 199 -14.01 5.88 -26.63
N GLU A 200 -14.31 4.91 -25.76
CA GLU A 200 -15.55 4.89 -24.98
C GLU A 200 -15.65 6.08 -24.03
N ASN A 201 -14.53 6.50 -23.43
CA ASN A 201 -14.47 7.71 -22.62
C ASN A 201 -14.73 8.97 -23.46
N GLU A 202 -14.23 9.02 -24.70
CA GLU A 202 -14.50 10.13 -25.60
C GLU A 202 -15.98 10.17 -25.99
N ARG A 203 -16.59 9.02 -26.30
CA ARG A 203 -18.04 8.91 -26.50
C ARG A 203 -18.81 9.33 -25.25
N ARG A 204 -18.40 8.87 -24.06
CA ARG A 204 -19.02 9.27 -22.79
C ARG A 204 -18.85 10.75 -22.51
N ARG A 205 -17.77 11.40 -22.95
CA ARG A 205 -17.62 12.86 -22.84
C ARG A 205 -18.67 13.57 -23.69
N GLN A 206 -18.83 13.17 -24.96
CA GLN A 206 -19.85 13.72 -25.85
C GLN A 206 -21.28 13.46 -25.33
N GLU A 207 -21.58 12.22 -24.94
CA GLU A 207 -22.86 11.88 -24.29
C GLU A 207 -23.06 12.68 -23.01
N ASN A 208 -22.01 12.92 -22.21
CA ASN A 208 -22.11 13.71 -21.00
C ASN A 208 -22.36 15.19 -21.27
N GLU A 209 -21.86 15.74 -22.37
CA GLU A 209 -22.21 17.09 -22.83
C GLU A 209 -23.68 17.19 -23.23
N GLU A 210 -24.22 16.20 -23.95
CA GLU A 210 -25.63 16.13 -24.30
C GLU A 210 -26.51 15.91 -23.07
N ARG A 211 -26.15 14.96 -22.20
CA ARG A 211 -26.84 14.68 -20.95
C ARG A 211 -26.79 15.87 -20.00
N ALA A 212 -25.71 16.66 -20.01
CA ALA A 212 -25.65 17.92 -19.28
C ALA A 212 -26.65 18.96 -19.82
N LYS A 213 -26.84 19.06 -21.14
CA LYS A 213 -27.89 19.91 -21.74
C LYS A 213 -29.30 19.46 -21.32
N GLU A 214 -29.49 18.17 -21.10
CA GLU A 214 -30.75 17.56 -20.63
C GLU A 214 -30.89 17.53 -19.09
N GLY A 215 -29.92 18.05 -18.33
CA GLY A 215 -29.94 18.02 -16.86
C GLY A 215 -29.73 16.63 -16.22
N LYS A 216 -29.23 15.65 -16.98
CA LYS A 216 -28.98 14.28 -16.53
C LYS A 216 -27.56 14.12 -15.95
N ARG A 217 -27.42 13.34 -14.88
CA ARG A 217 -26.11 13.05 -14.23
C ARG A 217 -25.10 12.45 -15.23
N PRO A 218 -23.84 12.90 -15.29
CA PRO A 218 -22.85 12.34 -16.22
C PRO A 218 -22.57 10.86 -15.93
N ARG A 219 -22.26 10.09 -16.97
CA ARG A 219 -21.70 8.75 -16.87
C ARG A 219 -20.28 8.83 -16.34
N ALA A 220 -19.93 7.93 -15.43
CA ALA A 220 -18.58 7.78 -14.94
C ALA A 220 -17.62 7.42 -16.09
N MET A 221 -16.43 8.02 -16.08
CA MET A 221 -15.36 7.63 -16.99
C MET A 221 -14.80 6.26 -16.57
N ILE A 222 -14.33 5.51 -17.54
CA ILE A 222 -13.61 4.26 -17.34
C ILE A 222 -12.16 4.61 -17.00
N ARG A 223 -11.64 4.06 -15.90
CA ARG A 223 -10.23 4.20 -15.53
C ARG A 223 -9.39 3.31 -16.46
N LEU A 224 -8.35 3.88 -17.04
CA LEU A 224 -7.37 3.12 -17.84
C LEU A 224 -6.45 2.32 -16.90
N PHE A 225 -5.99 1.17 -17.38
CA PHE A 225 -5.01 0.36 -16.66
C PHE A 225 -3.60 0.90 -16.89
N MET A 226 -2.77 0.90 -15.85
CA MET A 226 -1.44 1.51 -15.89
C MET A 226 -0.38 0.61 -16.52
N ASN A 227 -0.47 -0.70 -16.33
CA ASN A 227 0.41 -1.71 -16.90
C ASN A 227 -0.38 -3.02 -17.13
N PRO A 228 0.15 -3.96 -17.95
CA PRO A 228 -0.47 -5.25 -18.22
C PRO A 228 -0.72 -6.10 -16.97
N ARG A 229 0.17 -6.07 -15.97
CA ARG A 229 -0.02 -6.77 -14.69
C ARG A 229 -1.29 -6.35 -13.95
N ASN A 230 -1.47 -5.05 -13.75
CA ASN A 230 -2.67 -4.49 -13.09
C ASN A 230 -3.92 -4.71 -13.95
N ALA A 231 -3.78 -4.68 -15.27
CA ALA A 231 -4.87 -5.05 -16.17
C ALA A 231 -5.26 -6.52 -16.00
N ALA A 232 -4.29 -7.44 -15.88
CA ALA A 232 -4.53 -8.85 -15.64
C ALA A 232 -5.21 -9.09 -14.28
N ALA A 233 -4.62 -8.55 -13.20
CA ALA A 233 -5.14 -8.69 -11.85
C ALA A 233 -6.56 -8.11 -11.71
N GLY A 234 -6.75 -6.86 -12.16
CA GLY A 234 -8.05 -6.20 -12.14
C GLY A 234 -9.09 -6.90 -13.04
N SER A 235 -8.68 -7.44 -14.18
CA SER A 235 -9.58 -8.19 -15.08
C SER A 235 -9.96 -9.56 -14.52
N LEU A 236 -9.05 -10.21 -13.78
CA LEU A 236 -9.29 -11.51 -13.17
C LEU A 236 -10.11 -11.41 -11.88
N ARG A 237 -9.93 -10.36 -11.07
CA ARG A 237 -10.61 -10.15 -9.77
C ARG A 237 -11.94 -9.39 -9.92
N GLN A 238 -12.84 -9.91 -10.76
CA GLN A 238 -14.17 -9.34 -10.98
C GLN A 238 -15.27 -10.12 -10.23
N LYS A 239 -16.23 -9.43 -9.62
CA LYS A 239 -17.38 -10.11 -8.98
C LYS A 239 -18.25 -10.87 -9.99
N ASP A 240 -18.35 -10.34 -11.20
CA ASP A 240 -19.07 -10.96 -12.31
C ASP A 240 -18.06 -11.60 -13.28
N PRO A 241 -18.01 -12.94 -13.36
CA PRO A 241 -17.12 -13.66 -14.26
C PRO A 241 -17.34 -13.32 -15.75
N HIS A 242 -18.54 -12.84 -16.14
CA HIS A 242 -18.77 -12.42 -17.51
C HIS A 242 -17.93 -11.20 -17.90
N VAL A 243 -17.57 -10.35 -16.93
CA VAL A 243 -16.61 -9.28 -17.18
C VAL A 243 -15.24 -9.87 -17.48
N THR A 244 -14.76 -10.83 -16.69
CA THR A 244 -13.49 -11.54 -16.97
C THR A 244 -13.52 -12.23 -18.32
N ALA A 245 -14.62 -12.89 -18.68
CA ALA A 245 -14.79 -13.57 -19.98
C ALA A 245 -14.69 -12.62 -21.19
N SER A 246 -15.00 -11.33 -21.01
CA SER A 246 -14.86 -10.30 -22.04
C SER A 246 -13.42 -9.82 -22.22
N ARG A 247 -12.51 -10.18 -21.30
CA ARG A 247 -11.11 -9.78 -21.31
C ARG A 247 -10.27 -10.87 -21.97
N PRO A 248 -9.34 -10.53 -22.87
CA PRO A 248 -8.41 -11.47 -23.48
C PRO A 248 -7.29 -11.83 -22.48
N LEU A 249 -7.65 -12.48 -21.37
CA LEU A 249 -6.69 -13.03 -20.43
C LEU A 249 -6.13 -14.35 -20.96
N HIS A 250 -4.83 -14.54 -20.74
CA HIS A 250 -4.11 -15.75 -21.07
C HIS A 250 -3.41 -16.28 -19.81
N MET A 251 -3.00 -17.53 -19.83
CA MET A 251 -2.26 -18.14 -18.73
C MET A 251 -1.01 -18.83 -19.26
N VAL A 252 0.03 -18.86 -18.43
CA VAL A 252 1.18 -19.73 -18.62
C VAL A 252 1.48 -20.48 -17.33
N VAL A 253 1.55 -21.82 -17.41
CA VAL A 253 1.89 -22.66 -16.25
C VAL A 253 3.40 -22.78 -16.12
N HIS A 254 3.91 -22.62 -14.90
CA HIS A 254 5.34 -22.54 -14.58
C HIS A 254 5.71 -23.29 -13.28
N GLY A 255 4.82 -24.13 -12.79
CA GLY A 255 5.09 -24.90 -11.58
C GLY A 255 4.00 -25.89 -11.24
N ILE A 256 4.34 -26.76 -10.29
CA ILE A 256 3.47 -27.77 -9.73
C ILE A 256 3.57 -27.68 -8.20
N GLY A 257 2.46 -27.87 -7.52
CA GLY A 257 2.37 -27.88 -6.06
C GLY A 257 2.00 -29.27 -5.55
N ALA A 258 1.09 -29.30 -4.58
CA ALA A 258 0.63 -30.53 -3.96
C ALA A 258 0.13 -31.55 -5.00
N ARG A 259 0.55 -32.80 -4.86
CA ARG A 259 0.20 -33.87 -5.78
C ARG A 259 0.04 -35.22 -5.11
N VAL A 260 -0.87 -36.04 -5.63
CA VAL A 260 -1.09 -37.43 -5.22
C VAL A 260 -1.34 -38.29 -6.45
N GLY A 261 -0.69 -39.45 -6.52
CA GLY A 261 -0.90 -40.42 -7.60
C GLY A 261 0.05 -40.28 -8.80
N PHE A 262 1.04 -39.38 -8.73
CA PHE A 262 2.15 -39.33 -9.69
C PHE A 262 3.41 -38.72 -9.06
N GLU A 263 4.56 -39.04 -9.65
CA GLU A 263 5.86 -38.48 -9.27
C GLU A 263 6.55 -37.86 -10.48
N ILE A 264 7.44 -36.91 -10.22
CA ILE A 264 8.28 -36.28 -11.23
C ILE A 264 9.72 -36.20 -10.73
N ASP A 265 10.66 -36.52 -11.61
CA ASP A 265 12.09 -36.46 -11.31
C ASP A 265 12.63 -35.03 -11.55
N ASN A 266 12.14 -34.38 -12.60
CA ASN A 266 12.58 -33.06 -13.06
C ASN A 266 11.39 -32.12 -13.27
N GLN A 267 11.58 -30.83 -12.99
CA GLN A 267 10.56 -29.81 -13.22
C GLN A 267 10.30 -29.62 -14.73
N SER A 268 11.32 -29.73 -15.56
CA SER A 268 11.21 -29.73 -17.03
C SER A 268 10.31 -30.86 -17.55
N HIS A 269 10.39 -32.06 -16.96
CA HIS A 269 9.49 -33.18 -17.30
C HIS A 269 8.04 -32.89 -16.92
N ALA A 270 7.81 -32.18 -15.81
CA ALA A 270 6.47 -31.77 -15.43
C ALA A 270 5.82 -30.86 -16.48
N TYR A 271 6.59 -29.99 -17.16
CA TYR A 271 6.02 -29.17 -18.24
C TYR A 271 5.56 -30.01 -19.43
N GLN A 272 6.26 -31.09 -19.78
CA GLN A 272 5.75 -31.98 -20.82
C GLN A 272 4.42 -32.61 -20.40
N LEU A 273 4.30 -33.07 -19.15
CA LEU A 273 3.03 -33.62 -18.62
C LEU A 273 1.90 -32.59 -18.62
N LEU A 274 2.19 -31.36 -18.16
CA LEU A 274 1.21 -30.28 -18.13
C LEU A 274 0.73 -29.92 -19.54
N HIS A 275 1.64 -29.89 -20.52
CA HIS A 275 1.32 -29.69 -21.93
C HIS A 275 0.42 -30.83 -22.45
N ASP A 276 0.78 -32.08 -22.17
CA ASP A 276 0.03 -33.26 -22.62
C ASP A 276 -1.36 -33.34 -21.98
N TRP A 277 -1.53 -32.80 -20.77
CA TRP A 277 -2.83 -32.60 -20.11
C TRP A 277 -3.64 -31.42 -20.66
N GLY A 278 -3.09 -30.67 -21.61
CA GLY A 278 -3.75 -29.58 -22.32
C GLY A 278 -3.59 -28.20 -21.70
N LEU A 279 -2.62 -28.01 -20.79
CA LEU A 279 -2.35 -26.72 -20.16
C LEU A 279 -1.37 -25.87 -20.97
N PRO A 280 -1.50 -24.53 -20.91
CA PRO A 280 -0.64 -23.62 -21.66
C PRO A 280 0.73 -23.49 -20.98
N THR A 281 1.72 -24.28 -21.42
CA THR A 281 3.08 -24.28 -20.87
C THR A 281 3.97 -23.20 -21.48
N ALA A 282 4.99 -22.78 -20.74
CA ALA A 282 5.98 -21.82 -21.22
C ALA A 282 6.69 -22.32 -22.50
N ARG A 283 6.64 -21.54 -23.58
CA ARG A 283 7.22 -21.87 -24.90
C ARG A 283 8.74 -21.76 -24.96
N HIS A 284 9.29 -20.89 -24.12
CA HIS A 284 10.69 -20.48 -24.16
C HIS A 284 11.52 -21.11 -23.04
N ASN A 285 10.96 -22.06 -22.28
CA ASN A 285 11.72 -22.71 -21.22
C ASN A 285 12.91 -23.51 -21.81
N LYS A 286 14.01 -23.56 -21.07
CA LYS A 286 15.21 -24.27 -21.52
C LYS A 286 15.98 -24.84 -20.35
N VAL A 287 16.28 -26.13 -20.43
CA VAL A 287 17.24 -26.78 -19.53
C VAL A 287 18.66 -26.57 -20.05
N VAL A 288 19.55 -26.12 -19.16
CA VAL A 288 20.95 -25.84 -19.46
C VAL A 288 21.86 -26.42 -18.36
N GLY A 289 23.09 -26.77 -18.71
CA GLY A 289 24.00 -27.46 -17.79
C GLY A 289 24.93 -26.52 -17.02
N THR A 290 25.08 -25.27 -17.45
CA THR A 290 26.08 -24.35 -16.89
C THR A 290 25.54 -22.95 -16.65
N LEU A 291 26.12 -22.24 -15.67
CA LEU A 291 25.79 -20.83 -15.42
C LEU A 291 26.11 -19.93 -16.63
N ALA A 292 27.12 -20.29 -17.44
CA ALA A 292 27.42 -19.56 -18.67
C ALA A 292 26.26 -19.63 -19.69
N GLU A 293 25.58 -20.77 -19.78
CA GLU A 293 24.40 -20.94 -20.62
C GLU A 293 23.18 -20.21 -20.05
N VAL A 294 23.03 -20.16 -18.72
CA VAL A 294 22.02 -19.33 -18.04
C VAL A 294 22.21 -17.86 -18.43
N ARG A 295 23.44 -17.34 -18.35
CA ARG A 295 23.78 -15.96 -18.75
C ARG A 295 23.47 -15.70 -20.22
N ALA A 296 23.76 -16.67 -21.09
CA ALA A 296 23.43 -16.57 -22.52
C ALA A 296 21.91 -16.47 -22.75
N PHE A 297 21.12 -17.24 -21.99
CA PHE A 297 19.66 -17.17 -22.02
C PHE A 297 19.14 -15.81 -21.55
N ILE A 298 19.63 -15.32 -20.40
CA ILE A 298 19.28 -14.00 -19.85
C ILE A 298 19.58 -12.89 -20.86
N LYS A 299 20.78 -12.92 -21.47
CA LYS A 299 21.19 -11.92 -22.46
C LYS A 299 20.29 -11.95 -23.69
N HIS A 300 20.02 -13.13 -24.24
CA HIS A 300 19.21 -13.29 -25.45
C HIS A 300 17.81 -12.67 -25.29
N PHE A 301 17.11 -13.00 -24.20
CA PHE A 301 15.77 -12.47 -23.95
C PHE A 301 15.77 -11.03 -23.44
N GLY A 302 16.89 -10.55 -22.88
CA GLY A 302 17.06 -9.13 -22.54
C GLY A 302 17.10 -8.26 -23.79
N GLU A 303 17.84 -8.69 -24.81
CA GLU A 303 17.91 -8.02 -26.12
C GLU A 303 16.58 -8.11 -26.90
N GLN A 304 15.76 -9.13 -26.60
CA GLN A 304 14.52 -9.46 -27.31
C GLN A 304 13.26 -9.28 -26.47
N ARG A 305 13.33 -8.47 -25.40
CA ARG A 305 12.30 -8.33 -24.36
C ARG A 305 10.90 -8.02 -24.90
N HIS A 306 10.81 -7.26 -25.98
CA HIS A 306 9.53 -6.84 -26.58
C HIS A 306 9.03 -7.75 -27.71
N SER A 307 9.76 -8.82 -28.04
CA SER A 307 9.40 -9.73 -29.13
C SER A 307 8.63 -10.97 -28.69
N VAL A 308 8.47 -11.14 -27.37
CA VAL A 308 7.73 -12.26 -26.74
C VAL A 308 6.27 -11.89 -26.51
N GLU A 309 5.42 -12.90 -26.27
CA GLU A 309 3.95 -12.73 -26.32
C GLU A 309 3.37 -11.89 -25.16
N HIS A 310 4.15 -11.65 -24.12
CA HIS A 310 3.76 -10.93 -22.91
C HIS A 310 4.92 -10.12 -22.35
N GLU A 311 4.62 -9.09 -21.57
CA GLU A 311 5.68 -8.38 -20.83
C GLU A 311 6.41 -9.34 -19.88
N ILE A 312 7.73 -9.23 -19.90
CA ILE A 312 8.61 -9.95 -18.99
C ILE A 312 9.42 -8.93 -18.18
N ASP A 313 9.63 -9.20 -16.91
CA ASP A 313 10.46 -8.37 -16.03
C ASP A 313 11.81 -9.04 -15.70
N GLY A 314 12.04 -10.25 -16.24
CA GLY A 314 13.25 -11.01 -15.96
C GLY A 314 13.25 -12.43 -16.50
N VAL A 315 14.15 -13.23 -15.94
CA VAL A 315 14.26 -14.68 -16.15
C VAL A 315 14.27 -15.37 -14.79
N VAL A 316 13.50 -16.44 -14.65
CA VAL A 316 13.56 -17.32 -13.48
C VAL A 316 14.54 -18.46 -13.79
N VAL A 317 15.48 -18.69 -12.87
CA VAL A 317 16.44 -19.79 -12.94
C VAL A 317 16.17 -20.74 -11.78
N LYS A 318 15.95 -22.01 -12.07
CA LYS A 318 15.63 -23.06 -11.08
C LYS A 318 16.61 -24.22 -11.21
N VAL A 319 16.90 -24.94 -10.14
CA VAL A 319 17.48 -26.29 -10.23
C VAL A 319 16.41 -27.24 -10.78
N ASP A 320 16.70 -27.98 -11.84
CA ASP A 320 15.69 -28.76 -12.56
C ASP A 320 15.26 -30.03 -11.80
N GLU A 321 16.18 -30.68 -11.08
CA GLU A 321 15.93 -31.94 -10.38
C GLU A 321 15.14 -31.73 -9.08
N ILE A 322 13.93 -32.30 -9.00
CA ILE A 322 12.98 -32.12 -7.88
C ILE A 322 13.55 -32.65 -6.56
N ALA A 323 14.27 -33.77 -6.59
CA ALA A 323 14.90 -34.32 -5.39
C ALA A 323 15.94 -33.36 -4.79
N LEU A 324 16.62 -32.58 -5.63
CA LEU A 324 17.63 -31.60 -5.20
C LEU A 324 16.99 -30.30 -4.70
N GLN A 325 15.83 -29.91 -5.25
CA GLN A 325 15.04 -28.80 -4.72
C GLN A 325 14.64 -29.04 -3.25
N GLY A 326 14.19 -30.26 -2.93
CA GLY A 326 13.86 -30.64 -1.55
C GLY A 326 15.07 -30.59 -0.60
N ARG A 327 16.26 -30.99 -1.08
CA ARG A 327 17.52 -30.92 -0.31
C ARG A 327 17.96 -29.48 -0.05
N LEU A 328 17.88 -28.61 -1.05
CA LEU A 328 18.20 -27.19 -0.91
C LEU A 328 17.18 -26.46 -0.02
N GLY A 329 15.93 -26.90 -0.05
CA GLY A 329 14.85 -26.37 0.78
C GLY A 329 14.47 -24.93 0.44
N ALA A 330 13.87 -24.25 1.42
CA ALA A 330 13.40 -22.87 1.28
C ALA A 330 13.69 -22.07 2.56
N THR A 331 13.73 -20.76 2.42
CA THR A 331 13.60 -19.83 3.54
C THR A 331 12.13 -19.68 3.93
N SER A 332 11.83 -18.79 4.88
CA SER A 332 10.45 -18.42 5.23
C SER A 332 9.67 -17.78 4.07
N LYS A 333 10.36 -17.25 3.05
CA LYS A 333 9.77 -16.47 1.95
C LYS A 333 10.05 -17.06 0.55
N SER A 334 11.23 -17.63 0.32
CA SER A 334 11.72 -17.97 -1.02
C SER A 334 12.42 -19.33 -1.07
N PRO A 335 12.31 -20.09 -2.17
CA PRO A 335 13.08 -21.33 -2.36
C PRO A 335 14.57 -21.03 -2.54
N ARG A 336 15.46 -21.85 -1.96
CA ARG A 336 16.91 -21.68 -2.17
C ARG A 336 17.37 -22.18 -3.54
N TRP A 337 16.57 -23.04 -4.16
CA TRP A 337 16.83 -23.68 -5.45
C TRP A 337 16.35 -22.88 -6.66
N ALA A 338 15.79 -21.68 -6.46
CA ALA A 338 15.39 -20.80 -7.57
C ALA A 338 15.66 -19.33 -7.28
N ILE A 339 15.94 -18.57 -8.34
CA ILE A 339 16.19 -17.13 -8.28
C ILE A 339 15.55 -16.42 -9.48
N ALA A 340 15.05 -15.21 -9.25
CA ALA A 340 14.55 -14.32 -10.29
C ALA A 340 15.62 -13.30 -10.68
N TRP A 341 16.21 -13.46 -11.86
CA TRP A 341 17.03 -12.42 -12.46
C TRP A 341 16.16 -11.33 -13.05
N LYS A 342 16.31 -10.07 -12.65
CA LYS A 342 15.50 -8.95 -13.17
C LYS A 342 16.27 -8.08 -14.16
N TYR A 343 15.57 -7.63 -15.21
CA TYR A 343 16.14 -6.66 -16.14
C TYR A 343 16.10 -5.24 -15.54
N PRO A 344 17.11 -4.39 -15.80
CA PRO A 344 17.07 -3.00 -15.37
C PRO A 344 15.87 -2.26 -15.97
N PRO A 345 15.25 -1.31 -15.23
CA PRO A 345 14.12 -0.53 -15.71
C PRO A 345 14.50 0.31 -16.93
N GLU A 346 13.52 0.59 -17.80
CA GLU A 346 13.73 1.39 -18.99
C GLU A 346 14.06 2.85 -18.64
N GLU A 347 15.26 3.26 -19.02
CA GLU A 347 15.69 4.64 -19.02
C GLU A 347 15.30 5.28 -20.36
N VAL A 348 14.57 6.38 -20.27
CA VAL A 348 14.18 7.18 -21.45
C VAL A 348 14.68 8.59 -21.27
N THR A 349 14.95 9.26 -22.37
CA THR A 349 15.47 10.64 -22.34
C THR A 349 14.39 11.65 -22.66
N GLY A 350 14.47 12.82 -22.05
CA GLY A 350 13.57 13.94 -22.30
C GLY A 350 14.31 15.27 -22.22
N LYS A 351 13.86 16.28 -22.96
CA LYS A 351 14.44 17.62 -22.87
C LYS A 351 13.86 18.35 -21.66
N LEU A 352 14.70 18.78 -20.72
CA LEU A 352 14.30 19.56 -19.56
C LEU A 352 14.05 21.01 -19.98
N ALA A 353 12.79 21.44 -19.93
CA ALA A 353 12.42 22.82 -20.28
C ALA A 353 12.58 23.77 -19.09
N GLU A 354 12.11 23.36 -17.91
CA GLU A 354 12.11 24.21 -16.73
C GLU A 354 12.20 23.37 -15.46
N ILE A 355 12.73 23.96 -14.38
CA ILE A 355 12.58 23.44 -13.02
C ILE A 355 11.71 24.42 -12.25
N LYS A 356 10.53 23.97 -11.86
CA LYS A 356 9.58 24.75 -11.04
C LYS A 356 9.68 24.34 -9.59
N VAL A 357 9.23 25.21 -8.69
CA VAL A 357 9.23 24.95 -7.25
C VAL A 357 7.80 24.95 -6.74
N GLY A 358 7.36 23.82 -6.22
CA GLY A 358 6.08 23.68 -5.54
C GLY A 358 6.22 23.91 -4.04
N ILE A 359 5.21 24.50 -3.41
CA ILE A 359 5.17 24.71 -1.97
C ILE A 359 4.17 23.74 -1.36
N GLY A 360 4.66 22.81 -0.54
CA GLY A 360 3.84 21.80 0.11
C GLY A 360 3.09 22.34 1.33
N ARG A 361 2.22 21.49 1.91
CA ARG A 361 1.43 21.77 3.12
C ARG A 361 2.20 22.34 4.31
N THR A 362 3.43 21.89 4.53
CA THR A 362 4.31 22.33 5.63
C THR A 362 5.32 23.40 5.17
N GLY A 363 5.01 24.11 4.10
CA GLY A 363 5.84 25.17 3.52
C GLY A 363 7.05 24.67 2.74
N ARG A 364 7.33 23.35 2.70
CA ARG A 364 8.48 22.77 1.98
C ARG A 364 8.48 23.16 0.51
N ALA A 365 9.56 23.81 0.09
CA ALA A 365 9.82 24.17 -1.29
C ALA A 365 10.50 23.01 -2.02
N THR A 366 9.76 22.36 -2.92
CA THR A 366 10.18 21.15 -3.61
C THR A 366 10.39 21.46 -5.10
N PRO A 367 11.63 21.40 -5.62
CA PRO A 367 11.87 21.51 -7.04
C PRO A 367 11.34 20.27 -7.78
N TYR A 368 10.73 20.49 -8.93
CA TYR A 368 10.31 19.46 -9.86
C TYR A 368 10.62 19.90 -11.29
N ALA A 369 11.04 18.94 -12.10
CA ALA A 369 11.32 19.16 -13.51
C ALA A 369 10.03 19.19 -14.33
N VAL A 370 10.05 20.03 -15.36
CA VAL A 370 9.06 20.12 -16.42
C VAL A 370 9.77 19.80 -17.73
N LEU A 371 9.40 18.70 -18.36
CA LEU A 371 9.90 18.35 -19.68
C LEU A 371 9.25 19.22 -20.76
N ALA A 372 10.02 19.54 -21.80
CA ALA A 372 9.57 20.30 -22.96
C ALA A 372 8.38 19.61 -23.64
N GLU A 373 8.44 18.28 -23.72
CA GLU A 373 7.40 17.43 -24.28
C GLU A 373 7.15 16.23 -23.33
N PRO A 374 5.91 15.75 -23.21
CA PRO A 374 5.63 14.51 -22.49
C PRO A 374 6.35 13.32 -23.12
N VAL A 375 7.07 12.53 -22.32
CA VAL A 375 7.83 11.34 -22.75
C VAL A 375 7.15 10.08 -22.24
N LYS A 376 7.05 9.03 -23.06
CA LYS A 376 6.51 7.73 -22.63
C LYS A 376 7.57 7.00 -21.79
N VAL A 377 7.25 6.70 -20.53
CA VAL A 377 8.12 5.95 -19.60
C VAL A 377 7.30 4.81 -19.01
N ALA A 378 7.73 3.56 -19.19
CA ALA A 378 7.04 2.35 -18.72
C ALA A 378 5.52 2.44 -18.93
N GLY A 379 5.10 2.61 -20.19
CA GLY A 379 3.67 2.63 -20.59
C GLY A 379 2.90 3.94 -20.40
N SER A 380 3.38 4.93 -19.63
CA SER A 380 2.64 6.19 -19.38
C SER A 380 3.40 7.45 -19.79
N MET A 381 2.67 8.49 -20.18
CA MET A 381 3.27 9.79 -20.51
C MET A 381 3.66 10.54 -19.23
N VAL A 382 4.93 10.92 -19.14
CA VAL A 382 5.51 11.72 -18.07
C VAL A 382 5.90 13.08 -18.63
N GLN A 383 5.45 14.15 -17.99
CA GLN A 383 5.95 15.50 -18.25
C GLN A 383 6.60 16.14 -17.01
N TYR A 384 6.25 15.65 -15.83
CA TYR A 384 6.71 16.18 -14.56
C TYR A 384 7.47 15.10 -13.80
N ALA A 385 8.63 15.44 -13.25
CA ALA A 385 9.43 14.52 -12.45
C ALA A 385 9.96 15.24 -11.20
N THR A 386 9.97 14.56 -10.06
CA THR A 386 10.49 15.16 -8.82
C THR A 386 12.01 15.33 -8.88
N LEU A 387 12.51 16.41 -8.30
CA LEU A 387 13.95 16.63 -8.06
C LEU A 387 14.28 16.68 -6.56
N HIS A 388 13.31 16.33 -5.70
CA HIS A 388 13.39 16.27 -4.24
C HIS A 388 13.73 17.60 -3.55
N ASN A 389 14.96 18.09 -3.66
CA ASN A 389 15.42 19.34 -3.06
C ASN A 389 16.63 19.93 -3.82
N GLN A 390 17.03 21.15 -3.47
CA GLN A 390 18.12 21.87 -4.15
C GLN A 390 19.47 21.14 -4.12
N GLN A 391 19.74 20.37 -3.07
CA GLN A 391 21.01 19.64 -2.95
C GLN A 391 21.02 18.44 -3.90
N ILE A 392 19.89 17.75 -4.06
CA ILE A 392 19.74 16.65 -5.02
C ILE A 392 19.85 17.14 -6.46
N VAL A 393 19.26 18.29 -6.80
CA VAL A 393 19.45 18.90 -8.15
C VAL A 393 20.93 19.10 -8.44
N LYS A 394 21.68 19.66 -7.47
CA LYS A 394 23.11 19.91 -7.59
C LYS A 394 23.93 18.61 -7.62
N ALA A 395 23.58 17.63 -6.79
CA ALA A 395 24.25 16.34 -6.73
C ALA A 395 24.08 15.53 -8.02
N LYS A 396 22.90 15.62 -8.64
CA LYS A 396 22.61 15.03 -9.95
C LYS A 396 23.17 15.84 -11.13
N ASP A 397 23.79 16.99 -10.86
CA ASP A 397 24.32 17.94 -11.85
C ASP A 397 23.32 18.28 -12.97
N VAL A 398 22.04 18.47 -12.63
CA VAL A 398 20.99 18.76 -13.61
C VAL A 398 20.92 20.27 -13.88
N LEU A 399 21.05 20.67 -15.15
CA LEU A 399 20.99 22.05 -15.63
C LEU A 399 19.74 22.28 -16.47
N LEU A 400 19.19 23.50 -16.42
CA LEU A 400 18.10 23.93 -17.30
C LEU A 400 18.53 23.83 -18.77
N GLY A 401 17.70 23.21 -19.59
CA GLY A 401 18.02 22.92 -20.99
C GLY A 401 18.67 21.56 -21.22
N ASP A 402 19.05 20.80 -20.18
CA ASP A 402 19.64 19.47 -20.37
C ASP A 402 18.69 18.51 -21.09
N THR A 403 19.26 17.58 -21.85
CA THR A 403 18.56 16.31 -22.09
C THR A 403 18.79 15.44 -20.86
N VAL A 404 17.72 15.04 -20.17
CA VAL A 404 17.79 14.30 -18.91
C VAL A 404 17.33 12.87 -19.09
N VAL A 405 17.96 11.96 -18.35
CA VAL A 405 17.52 10.57 -18.25
C VAL A 405 16.44 10.48 -17.19
N LEU A 406 15.30 9.95 -17.59
CA LEU A 406 14.15 9.70 -16.76
C LEU A 406 13.97 8.21 -16.57
N ARG A 407 13.56 7.85 -15.37
CA ARG A 407 12.92 6.57 -15.10
C ARG A 407 11.71 6.80 -14.23
N LYS A 408 10.87 5.78 -14.13
CA LYS A 408 9.92 5.72 -13.05
C LYS A 408 10.58 5.02 -11.88
N ALA A 409 10.98 5.85 -10.92
CA ALA A 409 11.04 5.46 -9.54
C ALA A 409 9.69 4.85 -9.24
N GLY A 410 9.70 3.55 -9.14
CA GLY A 410 8.52 2.95 -8.64
C GLY A 410 7.47 2.58 -9.69
N ASP A 411 7.76 2.62 -10.99
CA ASP A 411 6.78 2.47 -12.08
C ASP A 411 5.63 3.50 -11.99
N VAL A 412 5.71 4.41 -11.01
CA VAL A 412 4.66 5.33 -10.57
C VAL A 412 5.19 6.75 -10.48
N ILE A 413 6.30 6.99 -9.77
CA ILE A 413 6.85 8.34 -9.54
C ILE A 413 7.96 8.61 -10.55
N PRO A 414 7.78 9.54 -11.50
CA PRO A 414 8.85 9.87 -12.41
C PRO A 414 9.97 10.62 -11.68
N GLU A 415 11.20 10.16 -11.88
CA GLU A 415 12.39 10.82 -11.36
C GLU A 415 13.42 11.05 -12.47
N ILE A 416 14.21 12.10 -12.31
CA ILE A 416 15.39 12.36 -13.15
C ILE A 416 16.59 11.72 -12.50
N LEU A 417 17.33 10.90 -13.25
CA LEU A 417 18.59 10.31 -12.78
C LEU A 417 19.76 11.28 -12.91
N GLY A 418 19.82 11.99 -14.04
CA GLY A 418 20.89 12.92 -14.36
C GLY A 418 20.84 13.36 -15.82
N PRO A 419 21.79 14.20 -16.24
CA PRO A 419 21.89 14.69 -17.62
C PRO A 419 22.53 13.65 -18.55
N VAL A 420 22.20 13.75 -19.84
CA VAL A 420 22.96 13.13 -20.92
C VAL A 420 24.09 14.08 -21.30
N TYR A 421 25.25 13.93 -20.65
CA TYR A 421 26.38 14.86 -20.76
C TYR A 421 26.82 15.16 -22.20
N ASP A 422 26.84 14.16 -23.07
CA ASP A 422 27.28 14.29 -24.47
C ASP A 422 26.37 15.17 -25.31
N LEU A 423 25.14 15.44 -24.84
CA LEU A 423 24.16 16.30 -25.52
C LEU A 423 24.17 17.74 -25.01
N ARG A 424 25.10 18.09 -24.11
CA ARG A 424 25.29 19.48 -23.69
C ARG A 424 25.92 20.31 -24.80
N ASP A 425 25.32 21.45 -25.11
CA ASP A 425 25.82 22.38 -26.13
C ASP A 425 26.44 23.66 -25.54
N GLY A 426 26.43 23.78 -24.21
CA GLY A 426 26.99 24.91 -23.48
C GLY A 426 26.00 26.07 -23.28
N THR A 427 24.76 25.93 -23.73
CA THR A 427 23.69 26.91 -23.47
C THR A 427 22.95 26.65 -22.16
N GLU A 428 23.20 25.51 -21.51
CA GLU A 428 22.52 25.09 -20.28
C GLU A 428 22.87 26.00 -19.09
N GLN A 429 21.92 26.13 -18.17
CA GLN A 429 22.05 27.03 -17.02
C GLN A 429 21.83 26.31 -15.70
N ALA A 430 22.66 26.62 -14.70
CA ALA A 430 22.49 26.07 -13.36
C ALA A 430 21.16 26.51 -12.74
N PHE A 431 20.41 25.55 -12.20
CA PHE A 431 19.23 25.86 -11.41
C PHE A 431 19.64 26.55 -10.10
N VAL A 432 19.02 27.69 -9.83
CA VAL A 432 19.15 28.41 -8.57
C VAL A 432 17.82 28.32 -7.85
N MET A 433 17.82 27.70 -6.67
CA MET A 433 16.65 27.67 -5.81
C MET A 433 16.22 29.11 -5.48
N PRO A 434 14.94 29.47 -5.66
CA PRO A 434 14.50 30.83 -5.38
C PRO A 434 14.67 31.14 -3.89
N SER A 435 15.15 32.35 -3.58
CA SER A 435 15.27 32.81 -2.18
C SER A 435 13.93 33.19 -1.56
N HIS A 436 12.90 33.41 -2.38
CA HIS A 436 11.56 33.79 -1.94
C HIS A 436 10.53 32.79 -2.46
N CYS A 437 9.49 32.57 -1.66
CA CYS A 437 8.39 31.67 -1.98
C CYS A 437 7.70 32.11 -3.27
N PRO A 438 7.57 31.24 -4.29
CA PRO A 438 6.93 31.60 -5.56
C PRO A 438 5.43 31.88 -5.42
N GLU A 439 4.81 31.48 -4.31
CA GLU A 439 3.36 31.58 -4.09
C GLU A 439 2.97 32.79 -3.23
N CYS A 440 3.84 33.25 -2.31
CA CYS A 440 3.52 34.37 -1.41
C CYS A 440 4.64 35.40 -1.21
N GLY A 441 5.81 35.19 -1.84
CA GLY A 441 6.94 36.11 -1.77
C GLY A 441 7.73 36.12 -0.46
N SER A 442 7.35 35.38 0.58
CA SER A 442 8.14 35.30 1.83
C SER A 442 9.50 34.63 1.61
N GLU A 443 10.54 35.10 2.31
CA GLU A 443 11.88 34.50 2.27
C GLU A 443 11.86 33.02 2.70
N LEU A 444 12.41 32.15 1.86
CA LEU A 444 12.53 30.72 2.14
C LEU A 444 13.74 30.46 3.03
N ARG A 445 13.56 29.67 4.08
CA ARG A 445 14.64 29.34 5.02
C ARG A 445 14.50 27.92 5.59
N PRO A 446 15.58 27.30 6.07
CA PRO A 446 15.50 26.13 6.94
C PRO A 446 14.71 26.46 8.21
N MET A 447 13.89 25.53 8.71
CA MET A 447 13.12 25.77 9.94
C MET A 447 13.91 25.43 11.21
N SER A 448 14.98 24.66 11.09
CA SER A 448 15.86 24.27 12.20
C SER A 448 17.28 24.03 11.70
N GLU A 449 18.24 24.00 12.63
CA GLU A 449 19.62 23.61 12.32
C GLU A 449 19.64 22.19 11.74
N GLY A 450 20.28 22.00 10.59
CA GLY A 450 20.31 20.72 9.86
C GLY A 450 19.11 20.44 8.95
N ASP A 451 18.08 21.29 8.90
CA ASP A 451 16.98 21.13 7.93
C ASP A 451 17.50 21.45 6.51
N ILE A 452 17.63 20.41 5.69
CA ILE A 452 18.11 20.52 4.31
C ILE A 452 17.08 21.22 3.41
N ASP A 453 15.80 21.06 3.75
CA ASP A 453 14.71 21.60 2.96
C ASP A 453 14.50 23.09 3.27
N LEU A 454 14.43 23.92 2.24
CA LEU A 454 13.95 25.29 2.38
C LEU A 454 12.42 25.29 2.52
N ARG A 455 11.91 26.10 3.44
CA ARG A 455 10.48 26.18 3.73
C ARG A 455 10.00 27.63 3.74
N CYS A 456 8.76 27.82 3.31
CA CYS A 456 8.03 29.07 3.43
C CYS A 456 7.55 29.23 4.89
N PRO A 457 8.04 30.22 5.65
CA PRO A 457 7.65 30.42 7.05
C PRO A 457 6.24 31.02 7.20
N ASN A 458 5.64 31.52 6.11
CA ASN A 458 4.30 32.12 6.12
C ASN A 458 3.20 31.05 6.13
N ALA A 459 3.15 30.24 7.20
CA ALA A 459 2.20 29.14 7.34
C ALA A 459 0.75 29.62 7.33
N GLN A 460 0.48 30.79 7.93
CA GLN A 460 -0.89 31.30 8.08
C GLN A 460 -1.48 31.81 6.75
N PHE A 461 -0.71 32.54 5.93
CA PHE A 461 -1.27 33.26 4.77
C PHE A 461 -0.76 32.79 3.42
N CYS A 462 0.19 31.84 3.35
CA CYS A 462 0.68 31.35 2.06
C CYS A 462 -0.44 30.61 1.31
N PRO A 463 -0.87 31.08 0.11
CA PRO A 463 -2.00 30.49 -0.61
C PRO A 463 -1.79 29.00 -0.93
N ALA A 464 -0.55 28.62 -1.24
CA ALA A 464 -0.20 27.22 -1.47
C ALA A 464 -0.35 26.38 -0.21
N GLN A 465 0.19 26.83 0.93
CA GLN A 465 0.10 26.05 2.16
C GLN A 465 -1.36 25.87 2.60
N ILE A 466 -2.19 26.92 2.50
CA ILE A 466 -3.62 26.83 2.79
C ILE A 466 -4.28 25.81 1.84
N ARG A 467 -4.08 25.92 0.52
CA ARG A 467 -4.63 24.97 -0.48
C ARG A 467 -4.23 23.54 -0.17
N GLU A 468 -2.94 23.28 0.08
CA GLU A 468 -2.43 21.94 0.37
C GLU A 468 -2.98 21.37 1.67
N ARG A 469 -3.11 22.18 2.74
CA ARG A 469 -3.69 21.74 4.02
C ARG A 469 -5.17 21.44 3.89
N ILE A 470 -5.94 22.26 3.17
CA ILE A 470 -7.37 22.01 2.90
C ILE A 470 -7.55 20.74 2.05
N ALA A 471 -6.73 20.55 1.01
CA ALA A 471 -6.77 19.34 0.19
C ALA A 471 -6.40 18.08 1.01
N PHE A 472 -5.41 18.20 1.91
CA PHE A 472 -5.03 17.12 2.81
C PHE A 472 -6.12 16.79 3.84
N LEU A 473 -6.77 17.81 4.40
CA LEU A 473 -7.87 17.68 5.37
C LEU A 473 -9.05 16.87 4.79
N GLY A 474 -9.39 17.09 3.52
CA GLY A 474 -10.43 16.32 2.81
C GLY A 474 -10.04 14.87 2.45
N GLY A 475 -8.75 14.52 2.56
CA GLY A 475 -8.24 13.20 2.16
C GLY A 475 -8.67 12.04 3.06
N ARG A 476 -8.54 10.80 2.55
CA ARG A 476 -8.93 9.56 3.24
C ARG A 476 -8.26 9.33 4.59
N SER A 477 -7.02 9.83 4.76
CA SER A 477 -6.27 9.74 6.01
C SER A 477 -6.73 10.75 7.06
N CYS A 478 -7.59 11.70 6.70
CA CYS A 478 -8.09 12.78 7.54
C CYS A 478 -9.60 12.65 7.63
N LEU A 479 -10.39 13.60 7.13
CA LEU A 479 -11.85 13.61 7.31
C LEU A 479 -12.61 12.76 6.28
N ASP A 480 -11.95 12.34 5.19
CA ASP A 480 -12.56 11.58 4.09
C ASP A 480 -13.81 12.26 3.51
N VAL A 481 -13.63 13.50 3.04
CA VAL A 481 -14.71 14.36 2.55
C VAL A 481 -14.80 14.23 1.03
N GLU A 482 -15.79 13.48 0.55
CA GLU A 482 -16.07 13.42 -0.88
C GLU A 482 -16.42 14.82 -1.42
N GLY A 483 -15.73 15.25 -2.47
CA GLY A 483 -15.89 16.59 -3.04
C GLY A 483 -14.85 17.63 -2.61
N LEU A 484 -14.04 17.35 -1.57
CA LEU A 484 -12.94 18.22 -1.12
C LEU A 484 -11.57 17.72 -1.61
N GLY A 485 -11.41 17.62 -2.93
CA GLY A 485 -10.11 17.31 -3.57
C GLY A 485 -9.28 18.56 -3.87
N TYR A 486 -8.07 18.40 -4.41
CA TYR A 486 -7.13 19.49 -4.73
C TYR A 486 -7.77 20.64 -5.53
N VAL A 487 -8.57 20.33 -6.55
CA VAL A 487 -9.23 21.34 -7.39
C VAL A 487 -10.29 22.11 -6.61
N ALA A 488 -11.07 21.42 -5.77
CA ALA A 488 -12.06 22.06 -4.92
C ALA A 488 -11.39 22.91 -3.83
N ALA A 489 -10.33 22.42 -3.20
CA ALA A 489 -9.52 23.19 -2.26
C ALA A 489 -8.96 24.46 -2.91
N THR A 490 -8.48 24.38 -4.15
CA THR A 490 -8.04 25.55 -4.93
C THR A 490 -9.20 26.51 -5.18
N ALA A 491 -10.37 26.02 -5.58
CA ALA A 491 -11.55 26.85 -5.84
C ALA A 491 -12.05 27.57 -4.57
N LEU A 492 -11.93 26.93 -3.41
CA LEU A 492 -12.37 27.47 -2.11
C LEU A 492 -11.39 28.50 -1.53
N THR A 493 -10.09 28.32 -1.79
CA THR A 493 -9.02 29.13 -1.18
C THR A 493 -8.46 30.20 -2.11
N GLN A 494 -8.57 30.00 -3.42
CA GLN A 494 -8.04 30.86 -4.48
C GLN A 494 -9.04 31.04 -5.63
N PRO A 495 -10.31 31.44 -5.36
CA PRO A 495 -11.27 31.73 -6.42
C PRO A 495 -10.89 32.99 -7.21
N LEU A 496 -11.37 33.10 -8.45
CA LEU A 496 -11.38 34.37 -9.18
C LEU A 496 -12.43 35.33 -8.57
N GLN A 497 -13.58 34.76 -8.21
CA GLN A 497 -14.68 35.43 -7.55
C GLN A 497 -15.33 34.45 -6.56
N PRO A 498 -15.77 34.89 -5.37
CA PRO A 498 -15.60 36.23 -4.81
C PRO A 498 -14.13 36.61 -4.60
N ALA A 499 -13.82 37.91 -4.58
CA ALA A 499 -12.44 38.39 -4.38
C ALA A 499 -11.86 37.98 -3.02
N GLU A 500 -12.74 37.84 -2.03
CA GLU A 500 -12.42 37.29 -0.73
C GLU A 500 -12.72 35.78 -0.74
N ALA A 501 -11.70 34.96 -0.52
CA ALA A 501 -11.85 33.52 -0.54
C ALA A 501 -12.78 33.05 0.62
N PRO A 502 -13.75 32.16 0.35
CA PRO A 502 -14.65 31.65 1.38
C PRO A 502 -13.94 30.75 2.40
N VAL A 503 -12.78 30.17 2.05
CA VAL A 503 -11.93 29.41 2.97
C VAL A 503 -10.57 30.09 3.07
N ARG A 504 -10.25 30.59 4.26
CA ARG A 504 -8.97 31.24 4.59
C ARG A 504 -8.05 30.32 5.37
N ASN A 505 -8.63 29.42 6.18
CA ASN A 505 -7.93 28.35 6.86
C ASN A 505 -8.85 27.14 7.07
N GLU A 506 -8.30 26.10 7.69
CA GLU A 506 -8.99 24.84 7.98
C GLU A 506 -10.25 25.04 8.83
N GLY A 507 -10.29 26.06 9.68
CA GLY A 507 -11.42 26.38 10.55
C GLY A 507 -12.71 26.70 9.77
N ASP A 508 -12.57 27.26 8.57
CA ASP A 508 -13.72 27.77 7.81
C ASP A 508 -14.54 26.65 7.12
N VAL A 509 -13.98 25.44 6.96
CA VAL A 509 -14.57 24.39 6.11
C VAL A 509 -15.94 23.93 6.57
N PHE A 510 -16.18 23.81 7.88
CA PHE A 510 -17.47 23.36 8.41
C PHE A 510 -18.52 24.50 8.49
N GLY A 511 -18.10 25.75 8.30
CA GLY A 511 -18.97 26.91 8.25
C GLY A 511 -19.48 27.26 6.84
N LEU A 512 -19.08 26.49 5.82
CA LEU A 512 -19.43 26.75 4.43
C LEU A 512 -20.93 26.63 4.18
N THR A 513 -21.52 27.66 3.57
CA THR A 513 -22.93 27.65 3.16
C THR A 513 -23.09 27.60 1.64
N GLU A 514 -24.28 27.20 1.18
CA GLU A 514 -24.60 27.18 -0.25
C GLU A 514 -24.38 28.57 -0.88
N GLU A 515 -24.78 29.64 -0.19
CA GLU A 515 -24.65 31.03 -0.65
C GLU A 515 -23.19 31.46 -0.85
N GLN A 516 -22.25 30.92 -0.07
CA GLN A 516 -20.81 31.19 -0.22
C GLN A 516 -20.19 30.40 -1.38
N LEU A 517 -20.73 29.22 -1.69
CA LEU A 517 -20.20 28.32 -2.72
C LEU A 517 -20.69 28.67 -4.13
N LEU A 518 -21.96 29.07 -4.27
CA LEU A 518 -22.55 29.42 -5.56
C LEU A 518 -21.78 30.47 -6.38
N PRO A 519 -21.26 31.57 -5.81
CA PRO A 519 -20.55 32.60 -6.57
C PRO A 519 -19.12 32.20 -6.97
N ILE A 520 -18.60 31.04 -6.55
CA ILE A 520 -17.21 30.64 -6.79
C ILE A 520 -16.96 30.45 -8.28
N ARG A 521 -16.06 31.27 -8.85
CA ARG A 521 -15.60 31.18 -10.24
C ARG A 521 -14.13 30.80 -10.31
N VAL A 522 -13.79 29.95 -11.27
CA VAL A 522 -12.42 29.48 -11.53
C VAL A 522 -12.10 29.48 -13.02
N LEU A 523 -10.81 29.50 -13.34
CA LEU A 523 -10.31 29.27 -14.69
C LEU A 523 -10.36 27.78 -15.02
N VAL A 524 -10.95 27.45 -16.17
CA VAL A 524 -10.82 26.11 -16.75
C VAL A 524 -9.39 25.97 -17.27
N ARG A 525 -8.69 24.90 -16.91
CA ARG A 525 -7.34 24.62 -17.39
C ARG A 525 -7.34 23.45 -18.36
N ASP A 526 -6.49 23.52 -19.38
CA ASP A 526 -6.21 22.40 -20.28
C ASP A 526 -5.50 21.27 -19.51
N GLN A 527 -5.96 20.03 -19.70
CA GLN A 527 -5.46 18.90 -18.93
C GLN A 527 -4.05 18.46 -19.34
N LYS A 528 -3.60 18.80 -20.54
CA LYS A 528 -2.26 18.44 -21.04
C LYS A 528 -1.23 19.50 -20.73
N THR A 529 -1.60 20.77 -20.80
CA THR A 529 -0.64 21.88 -20.63
C THR A 529 -0.76 22.59 -19.29
N GLY A 530 -1.86 22.39 -18.55
CA GLY A 530 -2.16 23.11 -17.31
C GLY A 530 -2.46 24.60 -17.49
N MET A 531 -2.43 25.10 -18.73
CA MET A 531 -2.70 26.50 -19.06
C MET A 531 -4.19 26.80 -19.03
N PRO A 532 -4.62 28.03 -18.75
CA PRO A 532 -6.02 28.43 -18.89
C PRO A 532 -6.53 28.12 -20.31
N LYS A 533 -7.63 27.38 -20.39
CA LYS A 533 -8.32 27.09 -21.64
C LYS A 533 -8.97 28.37 -22.12
N LEU A 534 -8.80 28.72 -23.38
CA LEU A 534 -9.48 29.87 -23.97
C LEU A 534 -10.92 29.48 -24.35
N ASP A 535 -11.83 30.44 -24.28
CA ASP A 535 -13.18 30.30 -24.80
C ASP A 535 -13.16 30.40 -26.33
N ASP A 536 -13.67 29.38 -27.01
CA ASP A 536 -13.61 29.26 -28.47
C ASP A 536 -14.35 30.41 -29.21
N LYS A 537 -15.21 31.17 -28.52
CA LYS A 537 -15.97 32.28 -29.10
C LYS A 537 -15.35 33.65 -28.83
N THR A 538 -14.77 33.86 -27.66
CA THR A 538 -14.22 35.17 -27.26
C THR A 538 -12.70 35.24 -27.38
N GLY A 539 -12.01 34.10 -27.34
CA GLY A 539 -10.55 34.04 -27.27
C GLY A 539 -9.97 34.42 -25.91
N GLU A 540 -10.81 34.69 -24.91
CA GLU A 540 -10.41 35.02 -23.53
C GLU A 540 -10.32 33.76 -22.66
N GLU A 541 -9.68 33.85 -21.49
CA GLU A 541 -9.60 32.71 -20.57
C GLU A 541 -10.99 32.26 -20.10
N LYS A 542 -11.24 30.95 -20.16
CA LYS A 542 -12.56 30.38 -19.90
C LYS A 542 -12.83 30.31 -18.39
N GLU A 543 -13.69 31.20 -17.93
CA GLU A 543 -14.17 31.23 -16.55
C GLU A 543 -15.48 30.43 -16.38
N VAL A 544 -15.57 29.64 -15.31
CA VAL A 544 -16.79 28.89 -14.99
C VAL A 544 -17.16 29.02 -13.52
N PHE A 545 -18.46 28.97 -13.21
CA PHE A 545 -18.92 28.73 -11.86
C PHE A 545 -18.56 27.29 -11.46
N PHE A 546 -17.82 27.14 -10.37
CA PHE A 546 -17.32 25.83 -9.94
C PHE A 546 -18.46 24.99 -9.35
N PHE A 547 -19.18 25.54 -8.39
CA PHE A 547 -20.27 24.86 -7.68
C PHE A 547 -21.67 25.19 -8.19
N ALA A 548 -21.84 26.18 -9.08
CA ALA A 548 -23.12 26.53 -9.68
C ALA A 548 -23.15 26.23 -11.19
N THR A 549 -24.35 26.01 -11.73
CA THR A 549 -24.60 26.01 -13.17
C THR A 549 -24.54 27.44 -13.72
N THR A 550 -24.54 27.60 -15.04
CA THR A 550 -24.61 28.93 -15.69
C THR A 550 -25.89 29.71 -15.37
N LYS A 551 -26.93 29.04 -14.85
CA LYS A 551 -28.18 29.66 -14.38
C LYS A 551 -28.16 30.03 -12.90
N GLY A 552 -27.05 29.80 -12.20
CA GLY A 552 -26.92 30.05 -10.75
C GLY A 552 -27.48 28.95 -9.85
N GLU A 553 -27.91 27.82 -10.40
CA GLU A 553 -28.43 26.69 -9.61
C GLU A 553 -27.29 25.82 -9.06
N PRO A 554 -27.42 25.27 -7.83
CA PRO A 554 -26.39 24.43 -7.21
C PRO A 554 -26.13 23.14 -8.00
N LYS A 555 -24.86 22.83 -8.26
CA LYS A 555 -24.45 21.54 -8.84
C LYS A 555 -24.51 20.42 -7.80
N LYS A 556 -24.56 19.18 -8.27
CA LYS A 556 -24.43 17.99 -7.40
C LYS A 556 -23.16 18.04 -6.54
N SER A 557 -22.04 18.52 -7.09
CA SER A 557 -20.77 18.63 -6.35
C SER A 557 -20.86 19.54 -5.12
N LEU A 558 -21.69 20.59 -5.16
CA LEU A 558 -21.95 21.45 -4.01
C LEU A 558 -22.62 20.66 -2.89
N ARG A 559 -23.71 19.94 -3.22
CA ARG A 559 -24.46 19.15 -2.25
C ARG A 559 -23.60 18.02 -1.67
N THR A 560 -22.89 17.29 -2.53
CA THR A 560 -21.97 16.24 -2.08
C THR A 560 -20.92 16.78 -1.11
N LEU A 561 -20.34 17.95 -1.36
CA LEU A 561 -19.39 18.57 -0.45
C LEU A 561 -20.03 18.91 0.90
N LEU A 562 -21.17 19.62 0.91
CA LEU A 562 -21.85 20.03 2.15
C LEU A 562 -22.33 18.82 2.97
N ASP A 563 -22.92 17.82 2.33
CA ASP A 563 -23.40 16.59 2.98
C ASP A 563 -22.23 15.82 3.64
N ASN A 564 -21.08 15.74 2.96
CA ASN A 564 -19.90 15.07 3.50
C ASN A 564 -19.21 15.88 4.60
N LEU A 565 -19.22 17.21 4.53
CA LEU A 565 -18.72 18.07 5.59
C LEU A 565 -19.59 17.94 6.86
N GLU A 566 -20.91 17.87 6.72
CA GLU A 566 -21.79 17.63 7.87
C GLU A 566 -21.50 16.27 8.51
N ALA A 567 -21.43 15.20 7.70
CA ALA A 567 -21.09 13.86 8.19
C ALA A 567 -19.68 13.76 8.77
N ALA A 568 -18.76 14.65 8.37
CA ALA A 568 -17.39 14.64 8.86
C ALA A 568 -17.24 15.19 10.29
N LYS A 569 -18.25 15.89 10.84
CA LYS A 569 -18.20 16.46 12.20
C LYS A 569 -18.11 15.41 13.30
N ASP A 570 -18.58 14.19 13.02
CA ASP A 570 -18.61 13.06 13.95
C ASP A 570 -17.46 12.06 13.71
N ARG A 571 -16.41 12.44 12.97
CA ARG A 571 -15.26 11.55 12.74
C ARG A 571 -14.46 11.34 14.04
N PRO A 572 -13.74 10.20 14.17
CA PRO A 572 -12.85 9.98 15.30
C PRO A 572 -11.82 11.11 15.52
N LEU A 573 -11.47 11.38 16.78
CA LEU A 573 -10.60 12.51 17.17
C LEU A 573 -9.25 12.49 16.43
N TRP A 574 -8.67 11.30 16.23
CA TRP A 574 -7.39 11.16 15.55
C TRP A 574 -7.39 11.68 14.10
N ARG A 575 -8.54 11.67 13.41
CA ARG A 575 -8.67 12.18 12.04
C ARG A 575 -8.57 13.70 12.00
N PHE A 576 -9.11 14.37 13.01
CA PHE A 576 -8.97 15.81 13.20
C PHE A 576 -7.53 16.17 13.55
N LEU A 577 -6.91 15.47 14.51
CA LEU A 577 -5.51 15.67 14.88
C LEU A 577 -4.55 15.51 13.70
N ASN A 578 -4.72 14.47 12.90
CA ASN A 578 -3.94 14.29 11.67
C ASN A 578 -4.25 15.41 10.66
N GLY A 579 -5.52 15.80 10.52
CA GLY A 579 -5.98 16.87 9.63
C GLY A 579 -5.42 18.26 9.94
N LEU A 580 -5.07 18.55 11.20
CA LEU A 580 -4.40 19.80 11.61
C LEU A 580 -2.99 19.96 11.02
N SER A 581 -2.42 18.89 10.43
CA SER A 581 -1.12 18.91 9.76
C SER A 581 0.02 19.46 10.64
N ILE A 582 -0.04 19.16 11.95
CA ILE A 582 1.00 19.49 12.92
C ILE A 582 2.31 18.79 12.52
N ARG A 583 3.43 19.50 12.60
CA ARG A 583 4.74 18.94 12.21
C ARG A 583 5.03 17.68 13.03
N HIS A 584 5.53 16.64 12.35
CA HIS A 584 5.84 15.32 12.92
C HIS A 584 4.65 14.48 13.42
N VAL A 585 3.43 15.03 13.46
CA VAL A 585 2.22 14.28 13.82
C VAL A 585 1.65 13.61 12.57
N GLY A 586 1.88 12.31 12.42
CA GLY A 586 1.25 11.48 11.40
C GLY A 586 0.03 10.72 11.94
N PRO A 587 -0.63 9.89 11.11
CA PRO A 587 -1.82 9.12 11.50
C PRO A 587 -1.63 8.25 12.75
N VAL A 588 -0.48 7.59 12.87
CA VAL A 588 -0.16 6.71 14.00
C VAL A 588 -0.06 7.51 15.31
N ALA A 589 0.73 8.57 15.33
CA ALA A 589 0.84 9.44 16.51
C ALA A 589 -0.51 10.08 16.88
N ALA A 590 -1.30 10.50 15.88
CA ALA A 590 -2.63 11.05 16.12
C ALA A 590 -3.60 10.04 16.74
N GLN A 591 -3.52 8.76 16.35
CA GLN A 591 -4.33 7.68 16.92
C GLN A 591 -3.97 7.41 18.38
N GLU A 592 -2.68 7.34 18.70
CA GLU A 592 -2.23 7.12 20.08
C GLU A 592 -2.58 8.30 20.99
N LEU A 593 -2.43 9.54 20.51
CA LEU A 593 -2.84 10.74 21.25
C LEU A 593 -4.36 10.77 21.50
N ALA A 594 -5.16 10.47 20.48
CA ALA A 594 -6.61 10.41 20.64
C ALA A 594 -7.01 9.33 21.65
N ARG A 595 -6.38 8.16 21.60
CA ARG A 595 -6.66 7.04 22.50
C ARG A 595 -6.30 7.35 23.96
N GLU A 596 -5.13 7.95 24.18
CA GLU A 596 -4.63 8.24 25.53
C GLU A 596 -5.42 9.38 26.19
N PHE A 597 -5.66 10.47 25.46
CA PHE A 597 -6.21 11.69 26.05
C PHE A 597 -7.72 11.85 25.84
N ARG A 598 -8.31 11.19 24.82
CA ARG A 598 -9.76 11.14 24.47
C ARG A 598 -10.46 12.47 24.20
N ASP A 599 -9.79 13.57 24.47
CA ASP A 599 -10.31 14.92 24.36
C ASP A 599 -9.20 15.82 23.79
N LEU A 600 -9.55 16.57 22.74
CA LEU A 600 -8.62 17.50 22.10
C LEU A 600 -8.11 18.58 23.07
N ASP A 601 -8.96 19.09 23.96
CA ASP A 601 -8.58 20.07 24.97
C ASP A 601 -7.60 19.48 25.97
N ARG A 602 -7.78 18.20 26.33
CA ARG A 602 -6.84 17.50 27.21
C ARG A 602 -5.47 17.30 26.56
N ILE A 603 -5.43 17.02 25.25
CA ILE A 603 -4.17 16.92 24.48
C ILE A 603 -3.43 18.26 24.51
N PHE A 604 -4.12 19.36 24.22
CA PHE A 604 -3.48 20.67 24.17
C PHE A 604 -3.17 21.28 25.54
N SER A 605 -3.86 20.83 26.61
CA SER A 605 -3.51 21.20 27.99
C SER A 605 -2.38 20.35 28.58
N ALA A 606 -2.06 19.20 27.98
CA ALA A 606 -1.05 18.27 28.48
C ALA A 606 0.37 18.87 28.46
N THR A 607 1.22 18.45 29.41
CA THR A 607 2.64 18.85 29.41
C THR A 607 3.45 18.12 28.34
N GLU A 608 4.65 18.61 27.99
CA GLU A 608 5.52 17.92 27.02
C GLU A 608 5.86 16.50 27.51
N GLU A 609 6.04 16.32 28.82
CA GLU A 609 6.30 15.01 29.43
C GLU A 609 5.09 14.08 29.35
N GLU A 610 3.87 14.58 29.60
CA GLU A 610 2.65 13.78 29.47
C GLU A 610 2.43 13.35 28.02
N LEU A 611 2.60 14.27 27.06
CA LEU A 611 2.48 13.96 25.63
C LEU A 611 3.53 12.94 25.20
N ALA A 612 4.77 13.09 25.64
CA ALA A 612 5.87 12.19 25.30
C ALA A 612 5.77 10.81 25.97
N ALA A 613 4.85 10.64 26.93
CA ALA A 613 4.57 9.34 27.54
C ALA A 613 3.67 8.45 26.67
N ALA A 614 2.93 9.04 25.71
CA ALA A 614 2.10 8.29 24.78
C ALA A 614 2.95 7.46 23.80
N GLU A 615 2.50 6.25 23.48
CA GLU A 615 3.23 5.32 22.62
C GLU A 615 3.44 5.91 21.23
N GLY A 616 4.69 5.90 20.73
CA GLY A 616 5.04 6.50 19.43
C GLY A 616 5.11 8.03 19.41
N VAL A 617 4.87 8.71 20.53
CA VAL A 617 5.02 10.17 20.67
C VAL A 617 6.34 10.50 21.36
N GLY A 618 7.35 10.86 20.58
CA GLY A 618 8.64 11.32 21.14
C GLY A 618 8.64 12.79 21.57
N PRO A 619 9.69 13.28 22.26
CA PRO A 619 9.81 14.67 22.70
C PRO A 619 9.65 15.70 21.57
N THR A 620 10.16 15.39 20.37
CA THR A 620 10.01 16.26 19.19
C THR A 620 8.54 16.44 18.78
N ILE A 621 7.75 15.37 18.85
CA ILE A 621 6.32 15.40 18.50
C ILE A 621 5.55 16.17 19.59
N ALA A 622 5.81 15.85 20.86
CA ALA A 622 5.22 16.53 22.01
C ALA A 622 5.44 18.05 21.94
N ARG A 623 6.68 18.49 21.70
CA ARG A 623 7.00 19.90 21.51
C ARG A 623 6.28 20.53 20.33
N SER A 624 6.22 19.84 19.19
CA SER A 624 5.54 20.36 18.00
C SER A 624 4.05 20.60 18.22
N ILE A 625 3.39 19.75 19.02
CA ILE A 625 1.98 19.91 19.40
C ILE A 625 1.81 21.16 20.28
N ARG A 626 2.69 21.36 21.25
CA ARG A 626 2.68 22.52 22.15
C ARG A 626 2.89 23.82 21.38
N GLU A 627 3.97 23.90 20.59
CA GLU A 627 4.31 25.06 19.76
C GLU A 627 3.17 25.41 18.78
N TRP A 628 2.53 24.39 18.20
CA TRP A 628 1.38 24.61 17.33
C TRP A 628 0.23 25.29 18.08
N HIS A 629 -0.10 24.87 19.30
CA HIS A 629 -1.21 25.44 20.07
C HIS A 629 -0.93 26.83 20.67
N GLU A 630 0.33 27.26 20.72
CA GLU A 630 0.70 28.59 21.22
C GLU A 630 0.25 29.71 20.26
N GLU A 631 0.20 29.42 18.97
CA GLU A 631 -0.21 30.34 17.91
C GLU A 631 -1.71 30.65 17.95
N GLU A 632 -2.06 31.94 17.96
CA GLU A 632 -3.46 32.40 18.09
C GLU A 632 -4.36 31.90 16.96
N TRP A 633 -3.87 31.92 15.72
CA TRP A 633 -4.64 31.51 14.56
C TRP A 633 -4.91 30.00 14.48
N HIS A 634 -4.08 29.20 15.14
CA HIS A 634 -4.33 27.76 15.28
C HIS A 634 -5.45 27.49 16.29
N ARG A 635 -5.52 28.27 17.38
CA ARG A 635 -6.65 28.21 18.32
C ARG A 635 -7.96 28.65 17.67
N ASP A 636 -7.94 29.67 16.82
CA ASP A 636 -9.10 30.11 16.02
C ASP A 636 -9.68 28.98 15.15
N ILE A 637 -8.83 28.12 14.56
CA ILE A 637 -9.29 26.94 13.80
C ILE A 637 -10.14 26.03 14.69
N LEU A 638 -9.66 25.72 15.89
CA LEU A 638 -10.35 24.84 16.83
C LEU A 638 -11.67 25.48 17.31
N GLU A 639 -11.67 26.78 17.59
CA GLU A 639 -12.88 27.51 17.99
C GLU A 639 -13.95 27.51 16.90
N LYS A 640 -13.57 27.72 15.64
CA LYS A 640 -14.50 27.64 14.50
C LYS A 640 -15.09 26.24 14.33
N TRP A 641 -14.27 25.21 14.44
CA TRP A 641 -14.75 23.83 14.39
C TRP A 641 -15.72 23.53 15.54
N ARG A 642 -15.42 23.96 16.77
CA ARG A 642 -16.37 23.86 17.89
C ARG A 642 -17.68 24.59 17.61
N ALA A 643 -17.61 25.82 17.12
CA ALA A 643 -18.79 26.63 16.78
C ALA A 643 -19.65 25.99 15.68
N ALA A 644 -19.02 25.23 14.77
CA ALA A 644 -19.70 24.48 13.72
C ALA A 644 -20.29 23.13 14.20
N GLY A 645 -20.06 22.76 15.46
CA GLY A 645 -20.58 21.53 16.07
C GLY A 645 -19.69 20.30 15.89
N VAL A 646 -18.41 20.47 15.58
CA VAL A 646 -17.45 19.35 15.55
C VAL A 646 -17.29 18.77 16.95
N ARG A 647 -17.39 17.44 17.06
CA ARG A 647 -17.17 16.73 18.31
C ARG A 647 -15.70 16.36 18.45
N PHE A 648 -15.06 16.92 19.49
CA PHE A 648 -13.66 16.64 19.85
C PHE A 648 -13.46 15.70 21.03
N VAL A 649 -14.57 15.32 21.67
CA VAL A 649 -14.57 14.41 22.80
C VAL A 649 -15.01 13.07 22.27
N GLU A 650 -14.16 12.06 22.46
CA GLU A 650 -14.60 10.68 22.37
C GLU A 650 -15.43 10.44 23.62
N GLU A 651 -16.76 10.29 23.45
CA GLU A 651 -17.65 10.03 24.59
C GLU A 651 -17.12 8.83 25.36
N PHE A 652 -17.23 8.91 26.69
CA PHE A 652 -17.37 7.72 27.49
C PHE A 652 -18.52 6.93 26.85
N ALA A 653 -18.23 5.82 26.17
CA ALA A 653 -19.10 4.68 26.40
C ALA A 653 -19.14 4.56 27.92
N ASP A 654 -20.31 4.48 28.56
CA ASP A 654 -20.47 4.39 30.02
C ASP A 654 -19.60 3.27 30.62
N GLU A 655 -18.31 3.53 30.79
CA GLU A 655 -17.25 2.59 31.17
C GLU A 655 -16.93 2.72 32.67
N GLU A 656 -17.59 3.66 33.37
CA GLU A 656 -17.46 3.88 34.81
C GLU A 656 -18.65 3.34 35.65
N GLU A 657 -19.72 2.86 35.02
CA GLU A 657 -20.77 2.07 35.71
C GLU A 657 -21.23 0.82 34.93
N ALA A 658 -20.65 0.55 33.75
CA ALA A 658 -20.58 -0.82 33.29
C ALA A 658 -19.60 -1.53 34.21
N GLU A 659 -20.06 -2.53 34.98
CA GLU A 659 -19.17 -3.51 35.58
C GLU A 659 -18.13 -3.87 34.52
N ARG A 660 -16.84 -3.57 34.75
CA ARG A 660 -15.74 -3.97 33.87
C ARG A 660 -15.43 -5.42 34.21
N PRO A 661 -16.25 -6.39 33.75
CA PRO A 661 -16.29 -7.71 34.33
C PRO A 661 -15.01 -8.48 33.96
N LEU A 662 -14.24 -7.94 33.02
CA LEU A 662 -13.04 -8.51 32.43
C LEU A 662 -11.78 -7.70 32.74
N GLU A 663 -11.85 -6.72 33.65
CA GLU A 663 -10.69 -5.93 34.05
C GLU A 663 -9.58 -6.82 34.63
N GLY A 664 -8.35 -6.63 34.14
CA GLY A 664 -7.19 -7.45 34.51
C GLY A 664 -7.06 -8.78 33.76
N LEU A 665 -8.04 -9.17 32.93
CA LEU A 665 -7.96 -10.39 32.11
C LEU A 665 -7.22 -10.12 30.80
N THR A 666 -6.37 -11.06 30.40
CA THR A 666 -5.75 -11.09 29.08
C THR A 666 -6.50 -12.07 28.17
N VAL A 667 -7.08 -11.58 27.08
CA VAL A 667 -7.89 -12.40 26.16
C VAL A 667 -7.26 -12.39 24.77
N VAL A 668 -7.25 -13.53 24.09
CA VAL A 668 -6.80 -13.62 22.69
C VAL A 668 -7.97 -14.04 21.81
N VAL A 669 -8.31 -13.20 20.84
CA VAL A 669 -9.34 -13.51 19.84
C VAL A 669 -8.69 -14.15 18.62
N THR A 670 -9.19 -15.31 18.25
CA THR A 670 -8.70 -16.04 17.11
C THR A 670 -9.81 -16.75 16.34
N GLY A 671 -9.65 -16.88 15.02
CA GLY A 671 -10.72 -17.34 14.14
C GLY A 671 -11.76 -16.27 13.83
N THR A 672 -12.77 -16.67 13.08
CA THR A 672 -13.89 -15.84 12.65
C THR A 672 -15.08 -16.12 13.55
N LEU A 673 -15.55 -15.11 14.26
CA LEU A 673 -16.71 -15.22 15.13
C LEU A 673 -17.99 -14.98 14.32
N ALA A 674 -19.01 -15.78 14.53
CA ALA A 674 -20.27 -15.69 13.81
C ALA A 674 -21.04 -14.39 14.15
N GLY A 675 -20.87 -13.90 15.39
CA GLY A 675 -21.58 -12.72 15.91
C GLY A 675 -20.82 -11.40 15.86
N HIS A 676 -19.50 -11.41 15.62
CA HIS A 676 -18.65 -10.22 15.67
C HIS A 676 -17.55 -10.26 14.61
N THR A 677 -17.26 -9.11 13.98
CA THR A 677 -16.01 -8.95 13.22
C THR A 677 -14.83 -9.06 14.18
N ARG A 678 -13.64 -9.42 13.69
CA ARG A 678 -12.46 -9.56 14.55
C ARG A 678 -12.11 -8.28 15.28
N ASP A 679 -12.23 -7.14 14.61
CA ASP A 679 -12.00 -5.84 15.22
C ASP A 679 -13.16 -5.43 16.13
N GLY A 680 -14.41 -5.78 15.79
CA GLY A 680 -15.55 -5.61 16.68
C GLY A 680 -15.49 -6.46 17.95
N ALA A 681 -14.93 -7.67 17.89
CA ALA A 681 -14.71 -8.54 19.05
C ALA A 681 -13.57 -8.02 19.94
N LYS A 682 -12.49 -7.51 19.34
CA LYS A 682 -11.42 -6.81 20.08
C LYS A 682 -11.96 -5.56 20.76
N GLU A 683 -12.76 -4.77 20.07
CA GLU A 683 -13.41 -3.57 20.58
C GLU A 683 -14.39 -3.90 21.71
N ALA A 684 -15.21 -4.96 21.57
CA ALA A 684 -16.15 -5.40 22.61
C ALA A 684 -15.47 -5.92 23.89
N LEU A 685 -14.31 -6.57 23.75
CA LEU A 685 -13.47 -7.00 24.88
C LEU A 685 -12.72 -5.84 25.54
N THR A 686 -12.15 -4.94 24.71
CA THR A 686 -11.38 -3.79 25.20
C THR A 686 -12.27 -2.79 25.93
N SER A 687 -13.49 -2.53 25.41
CA SER A 687 -14.50 -1.69 26.07
C SER A 687 -15.03 -2.25 27.40
N ARG A 688 -14.82 -3.54 27.69
CA ARG A 688 -15.18 -4.19 28.98
C ARG A 688 -14.00 -4.40 29.93
N GLY A 689 -12.84 -3.79 29.63
CA GLY A 689 -11.64 -3.80 30.48
C GLY A 689 -10.64 -4.92 30.21
N ALA A 690 -10.88 -5.80 29.23
CA ALA A 690 -9.94 -6.88 28.92
C ALA A 690 -8.74 -6.40 28.10
N LYS A 691 -7.54 -6.90 28.42
CA LYS A 691 -6.35 -6.69 27.61
C LYS A 691 -6.33 -7.68 26.44
N VAL A 692 -6.65 -7.22 25.24
CA VAL A 692 -6.62 -8.08 24.04
C VAL A 692 -5.23 -8.12 23.42
N THR A 693 -4.63 -9.29 23.32
CA THR A 693 -3.27 -9.44 22.77
C THR A 693 -3.26 -10.24 21.47
N GLY A 694 -2.26 -9.96 20.64
CA GLY A 694 -2.04 -10.67 19.39
C GLY A 694 -1.45 -12.08 19.56
N SER A 695 -0.98 -12.46 20.75
CA SER A 695 -0.26 -13.71 20.97
C SER A 695 -0.71 -14.43 22.25
N VAL A 696 -0.88 -15.75 22.14
CA VAL A 696 -1.21 -16.60 23.29
C VAL A 696 0.06 -16.86 24.11
N SER A 697 -0.04 -16.65 25.42
CA SER A 697 1.00 -16.88 26.43
C SER A 697 0.40 -17.50 27.69
N LYS A 698 1.23 -17.99 28.64
CA LYS A 698 0.75 -18.51 29.94
C LYS A 698 -0.02 -17.49 30.79
N LYS A 699 0.10 -16.19 30.48
CA LYS A 699 -0.65 -15.11 31.16
C LYS A 699 -2.00 -14.82 30.51
N THR A 700 -2.41 -15.61 29.51
CA THR A 700 -3.71 -15.43 28.83
C THR A 700 -4.77 -16.15 29.63
N ASP A 701 -5.82 -15.44 30.03
CA ASP A 701 -6.89 -15.99 30.86
C ASP A 701 -7.95 -16.73 30.05
N PHE A 702 -8.25 -16.25 28.84
CA PHE A 702 -9.18 -16.89 27.91
C PHE A 702 -8.69 -16.74 26.46
N VAL A 703 -8.96 -17.75 25.65
CA VAL A 703 -8.82 -17.67 24.20
C VAL A 703 -10.20 -17.83 23.58
N VAL A 704 -10.63 -16.82 22.85
CA VAL A 704 -11.91 -16.84 22.14
C VAL A 704 -11.62 -17.35 20.73
N ALA A 705 -12.19 -18.49 20.40
CA ALA A 705 -11.96 -19.25 19.18
C ALA A 705 -13.26 -19.38 18.39
N GLY A 706 -13.39 -18.55 17.35
CA GLY A 706 -14.42 -18.75 16.32
C GLY A 706 -13.97 -19.78 15.27
N ASP A 707 -14.69 -19.88 14.17
CA ASP A 707 -14.35 -20.78 13.06
C ASP A 707 -12.94 -20.51 12.53
N ASN A 708 -12.17 -21.58 12.31
CA ASN A 708 -10.76 -21.57 11.89
C ASN A 708 -9.83 -20.72 12.77
N PRO A 709 -9.69 -21.06 14.07
CA PRO A 709 -8.97 -20.23 15.02
C PRO A 709 -7.43 -20.31 14.91
N GLY A 710 -6.90 -21.17 14.05
CA GLY A 710 -5.48 -21.21 13.68
C GLY A 710 -4.52 -21.46 14.86
N SER A 711 -3.24 -21.12 14.67
CA SER A 711 -2.15 -21.47 15.59
C SER A 711 -2.26 -20.93 17.02
N LYS A 712 -3.11 -19.91 17.24
CA LYS A 712 -3.39 -19.38 18.58
C LYS A 712 -4.27 -20.34 19.38
N TYR A 713 -5.22 -21.02 18.75
CA TYR A 713 -6.00 -22.08 19.37
C TYR A 713 -5.09 -23.25 19.77
N ASP A 714 -4.24 -23.70 18.85
CA ASP A 714 -3.31 -24.79 19.12
C ASP A 714 -2.37 -24.46 20.28
N LYS A 715 -1.87 -23.22 20.31
CA LYS A 715 -1.04 -22.72 21.40
C LYS A 715 -1.81 -22.58 22.72
N ALA A 716 -3.10 -22.27 22.68
CA ALA A 716 -3.97 -22.22 23.85
C ALA A 716 -4.19 -23.63 24.44
N VAL A 717 -4.48 -24.60 23.57
CA VAL A 717 -4.65 -26.01 23.94
C VAL A 717 -3.33 -26.58 24.51
N GLN A 718 -2.19 -26.31 23.88
CA GLN A 718 -0.87 -26.73 24.38
C GLN A 718 -0.52 -26.15 25.76
N LEU A 719 -0.96 -24.92 26.03
CA LEU A 719 -0.73 -24.25 27.31
C LEU A 719 -1.82 -24.55 28.36
N GLY A 720 -2.82 -25.36 28.00
CA GLY A 720 -3.93 -25.74 28.89
C GLY A 720 -4.84 -24.57 29.26
N LEU A 721 -4.96 -23.58 28.38
CA LEU A 721 -5.70 -22.35 28.64
C LEU A 721 -7.20 -22.53 28.31
N PRO A 722 -8.11 -21.86 29.04
CA PRO A 722 -9.54 -21.90 28.73
C PRO A 722 -9.83 -21.36 27.33
N VAL A 723 -10.47 -22.16 26.48
CA VAL A 723 -10.86 -21.77 25.12
C VAL A 723 -12.38 -21.70 25.01
N LEU A 724 -12.90 -20.55 24.59
CA LEU A 724 -14.33 -20.27 24.43
C LEU A 724 -14.70 -20.27 22.95
N ASP A 725 -15.81 -20.92 22.61
CA ASP A 725 -16.46 -20.77 21.30
C ASP A 725 -17.34 -19.50 21.26
N ASP A 726 -18.08 -19.27 20.17
CA ASP A 726 -18.98 -18.11 20.05
C ASP A 726 -20.03 -18.02 21.18
N ALA A 727 -20.54 -19.16 21.65
CA ALA A 727 -21.51 -19.20 22.75
C ALA A 727 -20.86 -18.86 24.09
N GLY A 728 -19.69 -19.45 24.38
CA GLY A 728 -18.89 -19.12 25.56
C GLY A 728 -18.37 -17.69 25.55
N PHE A 729 -18.09 -17.13 24.38
CA PHE A 729 -17.72 -15.73 24.21
C PHE A 729 -18.88 -14.79 24.53
N ALA A 730 -20.09 -15.11 24.08
CA ALA A 730 -21.28 -14.35 24.46
C ALA A 730 -21.52 -14.38 25.98
N VAL A 731 -21.32 -15.54 26.62
CA VAL A 731 -21.39 -15.67 28.10
C VAL A 731 -20.30 -14.86 28.78
N LEU A 732 -19.06 -14.87 28.27
CA LEU A 732 -17.97 -14.04 28.81
C LEU A 732 -18.29 -12.55 28.76
N LEU A 733 -18.92 -12.08 27.68
CA LEU A 733 -19.27 -10.67 27.50
C LEU A 733 -20.50 -10.23 28.32
N ALA A 734 -21.43 -11.16 28.61
CA ALA A 734 -22.69 -10.87 29.30
C ALA A 734 -22.64 -11.13 30.82
N ASP A 735 -22.03 -12.24 31.24
CA ASP A 735 -22.10 -12.77 32.61
C ASP A 735 -20.72 -12.86 33.31
N GLY A 736 -19.63 -12.53 32.60
CA GLY A 736 -18.28 -12.43 33.14
C GLY A 736 -17.48 -13.75 33.22
N PRO A 737 -16.26 -13.71 33.79
CA PRO A 737 -15.27 -14.79 33.68
C PRO A 737 -15.61 -16.05 34.48
N ALA A 738 -16.31 -15.92 35.61
CA ALA A 738 -16.76 -17.06 36.42
C ALA A 738 -17.82 -17.88 35.65
N ALA A 739 -18.79 -17.20 35.02
CA ALA A 739 -19.80 -17.82 34.18
C ALA A 739 -19.18 -18.47 32.93
N ALA A 740 -18.20 -17.82 32.29
CA ALA A 740 -17.48 -18.40 31.16
C ALA A 740 -16.67 -19.65 31.53
N ARG A 741 -16.06 -19.70 32.73
CA ARG A 741 -15.40 -20.92 33.24
C ARG A 741 -16.40 -22.03 33.54
N ALA A 742 -17.52 -21.70 34.17
CA ALA A 742 -18.60 -22.66 34.41
C ALA A 742 -19.18 -23.22 33.10
N HIS A 743 -19.29 -22.39 32.06
CA HIS A 743 -19.69 -22.82 30.72
C HIS A 743 -18.73 -23.87 30.12
N LEU A 744 -17.43 -23.77 30.43
CA LEU A 744 -16.41 -24.75 30.08
C LEU A 744 -16.31 -25.94 31.06
N GLY A 745 -17.12 -25.97 32.12
CA GLY A 745 -17.06 -27.00 33.17
C GLY A 745 -15.82 -26.90 34.08
N LEU A 746 -15.18 -25.74 34.14
CA LEU A 746 -13.99 -25.47 34.96
C LEU A 746 -14.36 -24.89 36.33
N PRO A 747 -13.66 -25.24 37.42
CA PRO A 747 -13.91 -24.66 38.74
C PRO A 747 -13.48 -23.18 38.82
N GLU A 748 -14.07 -22.42 39.74
CA GLU A 748 -13.58 -21.08 40.08
C GLU A 748 -12.12 -21.16 40.55
N PRO A 749 -11.25 -20.23 40.13
CA PRO A 749 -9.88 -20.20 40.63
C PRO A 749 -9.88 -19.95 42.14
N GLU A 750 -9.12 -20.75 42.91
CA GLU A 750 -8.86 -20.46 44.32
C GLU A 750 -8.27 -19.06 44.43
N ALA A 751 -8.91 -18.19 45.24
CA ALA A 751 -8.37 -16.87 45.54
C ALA A 751 -6.93 -17.03 46.02
N ALA A 752 -5.98 -16.44 45.30
CA ALA A 752 -4.58 -16.47 45.67
C ALA A 752 -4.45 -15.94 47.11
N ALA A 753 -4.04 -16.82 48.02
CA ALA A 753 -3.71 -16.45 49.38
C ALA A 753 -2.70 -15.30 49.35
N GLU A 754 -3.00 -14.22 50.08
CA GLU A 754 -2.02 -13.17 50.36
C GLU A 754 -0.81 -13.82 51.04
N GLU A 755 0.27 -14.05 50.30
CA GLU A 755 1.55 -14.40 50.91
C GLU A 755 2.09 -13.18 51.67
N PRO A 756 2.58 -13.38 52.91
CA PRO A 756 2.88 -12.31 53.84
C PRO A 756 4.06 -11.48 53.32
N LYS A 757 3.95 -10.15 53.43
CA LYS A 757 5.06 -9.20 53.21
C LYS A 757 6.23 -9.60 54.11
N GLY A 758 7.23 -10.24 53.51
CA GLY A 758 8.49 -10.55 54.17
C GLY A 758 9.22 -9.27 54.55
N ASP A 759 9.47 -9.12 55.86
CA ASP A 759 10.25 -8.04 56.46
C ASP A 759 11.61 -7.87 55.78
N ALA A 760 11.95 -6.60 55.50
CA ALA A 760 13.28 -6.20 55.07
C ALA A 760 14.32 -6.49 56.17
N PRO A 761 15.48 -7.10 55.85
CA PRO A 761 16.55 -7.20 56.82
C PRO A 761 17.23 -5.83 56.96
N ALA A 762 17.23 -5.33 58.20
CA ALA A 762 18.05 -4.21 58.63
C ALA A 762 19.54 -4.60 58.71
N GLY A 763 20.41 -3.67 58.29
CA GLY A 763 21.87 -3.65 58.56
C GLY A 763 22.71 -4.47 57.58
N SER A 764 23.74 -3.95 56.94
CA SER A 764 24.79 -3.06 57.47
C SER A 764 25.42 -2.21 56.38
#